data_AF-A0A1D6NUN2-F1
#
_entry.id   AF-A0A1D6NUN2-F1
#
_cell.length_a   1.000
_cell.length_b   1.000
_cell.length_c   1.000
_cell.angle_alpha   90.00
_cell.angle_beta   90.00
_cell.angle_gamma   90.00
#
_symmetry.space_group_name_H-M   'P 1'
#
loop_
_entity.id
_entity.type
_entity.pdbx_description
1 polymer ?
#
loop_
_entity_poly.entity_id
_entity_poly.type
_entity_poly.pdbx_seq_one_letter_code
_entity_poly.pdbx_strand_id
1 'polypeptide(L)'
;MSFEGEEEGGGETGNSSSAAWGRKLLLQRSQVTSLFGAERLWGRGFTGKKVKMAIFDTGIRADHPHFRNIKERTNWTNEDTLNDNLGHGTFVAGVIAGQDAECPGFAPDTEIYAFRVFTDAQQISYTSWFLDAFNYAIATGMDVLNLSIGGPDYLDLPFVEKVWELTANNIIMVSAIGNDGPLYGTLNNPADQSDVIGVGGIDYNNHIASFSSRGMTTWELPHGYGRVKPDVVAYSRDIIGSKISTGCKTLSGTSVASPVVAGVVCLLVSVIPEDKRKLILNPAAMKQALVEGASKLSGPNMYEQGAGRLDLWQSYEILKNYQPRASIFPTMLDFTDCPYFWPFCRQPMYAGAMPVIFNATILNGMGVIGYVKDQPLWQPSEDIGNLLSVHFTYSDVIWPWTGYLALHLQVKDEGSQFSGIISGNVTLTIYTPAAHGESSPRSSTCILHMKVKVVPTPVRSKRILWDQYHNIKYPSGYVPRDSLNVHNDILDWHGDHLHTNFHILFNMLRDAEYYIETLGSPLTCFDASNYGTLLMVDLEDEYFDEEIQKLRDDVIHKGLGIAVFAEWYHVDTMVKMTFFDENTRSWWTPITGGANIPAINELLAPFGIALGDKILTGDFSINGEQTHYASGTDIVQFPAGGFLHSFQLQENSKTVQDHIGTLDTESTQGKGKLSSILGVIEAGEGRIAVYGDSNCLDSSHMVTNCYWLLRKILEFTGNRVKDNVLFSEAAQLKFPVFENIHHPSRRTDVNFSTYSTVVGKELICHQDSRFEVWGTKGYGVQPIGTSRKLPEYQMHESSSSPNVTIQIAGSRQDKVERLQRNLSIPNAAKFDDKRDYFGFIGHEEVDIGMLMASQWMIPCFAATACLMLYLSCRVQQKRRRRRKGSVASANRLTSMV
;
A
#
# COMPACT_ATOMS: atom_id res chain seq x y z
N MET A 1 8.71 33.34 3.56
CA MET A 1 9.06 34.67 4.09
C MET A 1 8.53 34.78 5.50
N SER A 2 9.30 35.35 6.42
CA SER A 2 8.91 35.61 7.81
C SER A 2 8.25 36.98 7.95
N PHE A 3 7.30 37.10 8.87
CA PHE A 3 6.86 38.38 9.42
C PHE A 3 6.68 38.25 10.93
N GLU A 4 7.44 39.07 11.66
CA GLU A 4 7.22 39.34 13.08
C GLU A 4 6.10 40.39 13.22
N GLY A 5 5.48 40.46 14.39
CA GLY A 5 4.28 41.28 14.63
C GLY A 5 4.53 42.64 15.28
N GLU A 6 3.44 43.35 15.57
CA GLU A 6 3.44 44.60 16.35
C GLU A 6 2.52 44.45 17.58
N GLU A 7 2.98 44.94 18.73
CA GLU A 7 2.14 45.22 19.89
C GLU A 7 1.91 46.74 19.99
N GLU A 8 0.66 47.16 20.18
CA GLU A 8 0.35 48.44 20.85
C GLU A 8 -0.62 48.20 22.00
N GLY A 9 -0.44 48.95 23.10
CA GLY A 9 -1.11 48.72 24.37
C GLY A 9 -2.02 49.86 24.82
N GLY A 10 -3.10 49.49 25.52
CA GLY A 10 -3.97 50.41 26.24
C GLY A 10 -4.63 49.68 27.40
N GLY A 11 -4.43 50.14 28.64
CA GLY A 11 -4.83 49.42 29.85
C GLY A 11 -5.99 50.08 30.59
N GLU A 12 -6.95 49.27 31.05
CA GLU A 12 -7.93 49.63 32.08
C GLU A 12 -8.10 48.49 33.10
N THR A 13 -8.28 48.84 34.37
CA THR A 13 -8.27 47.90 35.50
C THR A 13 -9.69 47.42 35.86
N GLY A 14 -10.17 46.36 35.21
CA GLY A 14 -11.51 45.80 35.43
C GLY A 14 -11.55 44.28 35.66
N ASN A 15 -12.24 43.86 36.74
CA ASN A 15 -12.76 42.51 37.02
C ASN A 15 -11.86 41.29 36.68
N SER A 16 -11.06 40.88 37.69
CA SER A 16 -10.44 39.54 37.76
C SER A 16 -11.44 38.39 37.53
N SER A 17 -12.70 38.56 37.96
CA SER A 17 -13.79 37.60 37.78
C SER A 17 -14.20 37.40 36.31
N SER A 18 -14.25 38.46 35.49
CA SER A 18 -14.58 38.35 34.06
C SER A 18 -13.39 37.83 33.25
N ALA A 19 -12.16 38.18 33.63
CA ALA A 19 -10.96 37.56 33.05
C ALA A 19 -10.89 36.05 33.35
N ALA A 20 -11.29 35.61 34.55
CA ALA A 20 -11.40 34.19 34.90
C ALA A 20 -12.51 33.47 34.11
N TRP A 21 -13.67 34.09 33.92
CA TRP A 21 -14.74 33.54 33.07
C TRP A 21 -14.35 33.50 31.59
N GLY A 22 -13.74 34.55 31.06
CA GLY A 22 -13.22 34.61 29.69
C GLY A 22 -12.15 33.54 29.44
N ARG A 23 -11.21 33.36 30.38
CA ARG A 23 -10.25 32.25 30.33
C ARG A 23 -10.94 30.89 30.46
N LYS A 24 -12.03 30.74 31.21
CA LYS A 24 -12.79 29.49 31.31
C LYS A 24 -13.58 29.16 30.03
N LEU A 25 -14.04 30.16 29.28
CA LEU A 25 -14.58 29.98 27.92
C LEU A 25 -13.50 29.75 26.87
N LEU A 26 -12.32 30.37 26.97
CA LEU A 26 -11.20 30.16 26.04
C LEU A 26 -10.46 28.83 26.28
N LEU A 27 -10.46 28.33 27.52
CA LEU A 27 -10.12 26.94 27.86
C LEU A 27 -11.20 25.95 27.40
N GLN A 28 -12.36 26.43 26.93
CA GLN A 28 -13.36 25.63 26.24
C GLN A 28 -13.02 25.46 24.74
N ARG A 29 -11.72 25.36 24.40
CA ARG A 29 -11.29 24.50 23.29
C ARG A 29 -11.86 23.11 23.61
N SER A 30 -12.89 22.72 22.87
CA SER A 30 -13.68 21.53 23.16
C SER A 30 -12.79 20.29 23.11
N GLN A 31 -12.62 19.65 24.26
CA GLN A 31 -11.78 18.46 24.38
C GLN A 31 -12.22 17.39 23.38
N VAL A 32 -11.25 16.66 22.80
CA VAL A 32 -11.53 15.70 21.73
C VAL A 32 -12.54 14.64 22.17
N THR A 33 -12.51 14.25 23.44
CA THR A 33 -13.49 13.37 24.10
C THR A 33 -14.90 13.97 24.17
N SER A 34 -15.04 15.25 24.50
CA SER A 34 -16.31 15.98 24.49
C SER A 34 -16.87 16.16 23.07
N LEU A 35 -16.01 16.37 22.07
CA LEU A 35 -16.42 16.51 20.65
C LEU A 35 -17.08 15.23 20.10
N PHE A 36 -16.53 14.05 20.41
CA PHE A 36 -17.20 12.78 20.09
C PHE A 36 -18.27 12.38 21.13
N GLY A 37 -18.50 13.17 22.18
CA GLY A 37 -19.56 12.95 23.17
C GLY A 37 -19.33 11.81 24.16
N ALA A 38 -18.07 11.47 24.46
CA ALA A 38 -17.67 10.36 25.35
C ALA A 38 -18.33 10.43 26.74
N GLU A 39 -18.57 11.65 27.24
CA GLU A 39 -19.31 11.95 28.47
C GLU A 39 -20.67 11.23 28.55
N ARG A 40 -21.36 11.00 27.42
CA ARG A 40 -22.64 10.28 27.37
C ARG A 40 -22.52 8.79 27.73
N LEU A 41 -21.35 8.19 27.50
CA LEU A 41 -21.06 6.80 27.84
C LEU A 41 -20.44 6.69 29.24
N TRP A 42 -19.58 7.65 29.61
CA TRP A 42 -19.09 7.79 31.00
C TRP A 42 -20.25 7.96 31.99
N GLY A 43 -21.24 8.79 31.66
CA GLY A 43 -22.48 8.96 32.44
C GLY A 43 -23.40 7.73 32.47
N ARG A 44 -23.15 6.72 31.62
CA ARG A 44 -23.77 5.39 31.67
C ARG A 44 -22.92 4.34 32.38
N GLY A 45 -21.75 4.72 32.90
CA GLY A 45 -20.81 3.82 33.60
C GLY A 45 -19.85 3.05 32.70
N PHE A 46 -19.81 3.34 31.40
CA PHE A 46 -18.82 2.77 30.47
C PHE A 46 -17.58 3.65 30.44
N THR A 47 -16.41 3.09 30.76
CA THR A 47 -15.15 3.85 30.93
C THR A 47 -13.91 3.10 30.42
N GLY A 48 -14.06 2.03 29.63
CA GLY A 48 -12.95 1.14 29.26
C GLY A 48 -12.66 0.02 30.26
N LYS A 49 -13.43 -0.06 31.36
CA LYS A 49 -13.17 -0.97 32.47
C LYS A 49 -13.09 -2.45 32.01
N LYS A 50 -12.02 -3.12 32.48
CA LYS A 50 -11.64 -4.49 32.09
C LYS A 50 -11.38 -4.70 30.60
N VAL A 51 -11.04 -3.66 29.82
CA VAL A 51 -10.57 -3.83 28.45
C VAL A 51 -9.05 -3.79 28.45
N LYS A 52 -8.39 -4.79 27.88
CA LYS A 52 -6.93 -4.84 27.75
C LYS A 52 -6.49 -4.13 26.48
N MET A 53 -5.71 -3.07 26.65
CA MET A 53 -5.19 -2.27 25.56
C MET A 53 -3.67 -2.42 25.46
N ALA A 54 -3.23 -2.92 24.32
CA ALA A 54 -1.82 -2.98 23.94
C ALA A 54 -1.41 -1.71 23.19
N ILE A 55 -0.43 -0.98 23.73
CA ILE A 55 0.13 0.24 23.13
C ILE A 55 1.56 -0.06 22.70
N PHE A 56 1.77 -0.18 21.39
CA PHE A 56 3.06 -0.46 20.74
C PHE A 56 3.66 0.86 20.28
N ASP A 57 4.67 1.35 20.98
CA ASP A 57 5.19 2.72 20.83
C ASP A 57 6.58 2.87 21.50
N THR A 58 6.99 4.09 21.84
CA THR A 58 8.20 4.42 22.62
C THR A 58 8.13 3.99 24.09
N GLY A 59 7.06 3.29 24.51
CA GLY A 59 6.80 2.85 25.88
C GLY A 59 5.90 3.81 26.66
N ILE A 60 5.85 3.68 28.00
CA ILE A 60 5.11 4.60 28.89
C ILE A 60 5.92 4.87 30.17
N ARG A 61 5.97 6.13 30.63
CA ARG A 61 6.59 6.48 31.92
C ARG A 61 5.86 5.84 33.11
N ALA A 62 6.62 5.22 34.01
CA ALA A 62 6.14 4.44 35.15
C ALA A 62 5.17 5.15 36.10
N ASP A 63 5.49 6.40 36.45
CA ASP A 63 4.93 7.17 37.57
C ASP A 63 4.07 8.35 37.09
N HIS A 64 3.62 8.30 35.83
CA HIS A 64 2.88 9.39 35.20
C HIS A 64 1.47 9.56 35.84
N PRO A 65 1.15 10.70 36.48
CA PRO A 65 -0.02 10.83 37.35
C PRO A 65 -1.38 10.70 36.63
N HIS A 66 -1.39 10.81 35.29
CA HIS A 66 -2.60 10.69 34.48
C HIS A 66 -3.11 9.24 34.32
N PHE A 67 -2.39 8.21 34.79
CA PHE A 67 -2.75 6.80 34.57
C PHE A 67 -2.95 6.02 35.89
N ARG A 68 -4.16 5.49 36.14
CA ARG A 68 -4.43 4.65 37.33
C ARG A 68 -4.29 3.13 37.13
N ASN A 69 -4.09 2.67 35.89
CA ASN A 69 -4.31 1.27 35.53
C ASN A 69 -3.30 0.72 34.49
N ILE A 70 -2.03 1.12 34.59
CA ILE A 70 -0.93 0.42 33.91
C ILE A 70 -0.79 -0.96 34.58
N LYS A 71 -0.99 -2.03 33.82
CA LYS A 71 -0.79 -3.42 34.28
C LYS A 71 0.64 -3.87 34.09
N GLU A 72 1.19 -3.55 32.92
CA GLU A 72 2.45 -4.11 32.46
C GLU A 72 3.16 -3.12 31.53
N ARG A 73 4.49 -3.17 31.54
CA ARG A 73 5.34 -2.46 30.59
C ARG A 73 6.47 -3.40 30.20
N THR A 74 6.57 -3.70 28.92
CA THR A 74 7.56 -4.58 28.31
C THR A 74 8.47 -3.78 27.38
N ASN A 75 9.70 -4.24 27.17
CA ASN A 75 10.56 -3.74 26.11
C ASN A 75 11.01 -4.90 25.22
N TRP A 76 11.00 -4.65 23.92
CA TRP A 76 11.40 -5.58 22.87
C TRP A 76 12.65 -5.09 22.12
N THR A 77 13.10 -3.86 22.38
CA THR A 77 14.35 -3.33 21.81
C THR A 77 15.59 -3.90 22.51
N ASN A 78 16.76 -3.56 21.97
CA ASN A 78 18.08 -3.86 22.52
C ASN A 78 18.53 -2.96 23.69
N GLU A 79 17.69 -2.05 24.18
CA GLU A 79 18.02 -1.11 25.27
C GLU A 79 17.47 -1.57 26.64
N ASP A 80 18.20 -1.30 27.72
CA ASP A 80 17.79 -1.67 29.09
C ASP A 80 16.88 -0.59 29.73
N THR A 81 15.71 -0.36 29.13
CA THR A 81 14.69 0.58 29.65
C THR A 81 13.26 0.12 29.39
N LEU A 82 12.38 0.30 30.39
CA LEU A 82 10.93 0.15 30.30
C LEU A 82 10.20 1.51 30.28
N ASN A 83 10.93 2.62 30.41
CA ASN A 83 10.38 3.97 30.40
C ASN A 83 10.34 4.52 28.97
N ASP A 84 9.33 5.34 28.72
CA ASP A 84 9.31 6.27 27.60
C ASP A 84 10.21 7.47 27.92
N ASN A 85 11.25 7.68 27.11
CA ASN A 85 12.13 8.87 27.20
C ASN A 85 11.91 9.85 26.02
N LEU A 86 11.15 9.44 24.99
CA LEU A 86 10.82 10.26 23.81
C LEU A 86 9.50 11.04 23.99
N GLY A 87 8.57 10.49 24.75
CA GLY A 87 7.30 11.12 25.11
C GLY A 87 6.19 10.98 24.07
N HIS A 88 6.31 10.04 23.12
CA HIS A 88 5.25 9.73 22.14
C HIS A 88 4.26 8.71 22.71
N GLY A 89 4.72 7.54 23.15
CA GLY A 89 3.88 6.50 23.74
C GLY A 89 3.14 6.95 25.01
N THR A 90 3.76 7.79 25.83
CA THR A 90 3.08 8.45 26.97
C THR A 90 1.94 9.37 26.50
N PHE A 91 2.09 10.07 25.38
CA PHE A 91 1.03 10.93 24.83
C PHE A 91 -0.10 10.09 24.21
N VAL A 92 0.25 9.05 23.45
CA VAL A 92 -0.69 8.07 22.83
C VAL A 92 -1.55 7.40 23.91
N ALA A 93 -0.92 6.91 24.98
CA ALA A 93 -1.62 6.40 26.17
C ALA A 93 -2.48 7.47 26.87
N GLY A 94 -2.04 8.73 26.85
CA GLY A 94 -2.81 9.89 27.33
C GLY A 94 -4.15 10.05 26.61
N VAL A 95 -4.14 10.04 25.29
CA VAL A 95 -5.36 10.16 24.46
C VAL A 95 -6.29 8.95 24.69
N ILE A 96 -5.75 7.74 24.87
CA ILE A 96 -6.55 6.54 25.11
C ILE A 96 -7.19 6.52 26.52
N ALA A 97 -6.39 6.70 27.57
CA ALA A 97 -6.78 6.39 28.96
C ALA A 97 -6.30 7.40 30.02
N GLY A 98 -5.87 8.60 29.61
CA GLY A 98 -5.50 9.68 30.51
C GLY A 98 -6.67 10.17 31.37
N GLN A 99 -6.37 10.66 32.57
CA GLN A 99 -7.37 10.99 33.60
C GLN A 99 -7.31 12.43 34.10
N ASP A 100 -6.39 13.23 33.55
CA ASP A 100 -6.30 14.64 33.88
C ASP A 100 -7.45 15.42 33.23
N ALA A 101 -7.96 16.46 33.91
CA ALA A 101 -9.06 17.27 33.40
C ALA A 101 -8.65 18.20 32.25
N GLU A 102 -7.36 18.49 32.09
CA GLU A 102 -6.81 19.30 30.98
C GLU A 102 -6.55 18.47 29.70
N CYS A 103 -6.45 17.14 29.81
CA CYS A 103 -6.38 16.22 28.67
C CYS A 103 -6.95 14.83 29.00
N PRO A 104 -8.28 14.70 29.15
CA PRO A 104 -8.93 13.43 29.48
C PRO A 104 -8.96 12.50 28.27
N GLY A 105 -8.54 11.25 28.45
CA GLY A 105 -8.63 10.18 27.47
C GLY A 105 -10.01 9.52 27.42
N PHE A 106 -10.31 8.82 26.32
CA PHE A 106 -11.64 8.25 26.06
C PHE A 106 -12.06 7.13 27.04
N ALA A 107 -11.10 6.33 27.50
CA ALA A 107 -11.34 5.08 28.22
C ALA A 107 -10.47 4.97 29.50
N PRO A 108 -10.73 5.81 30.52
CA PRO A 108 -9.82 5.98 31.67
C PRO A 108 -9.68 4.77 32.61
N ASP A 109 -10.55 3.74 32.52
CA ASP A 109 -10.42 2.48 33.29
C ASP A 109 -9.87 1.31 32.47
N THR A 110 -9.44 1.56 31.23
CA THR A 110 -8.74 0.56 30.40
C THR A 110 -7.49 0.04 31.09
N GLU A 111 -7.20 -1.25 30.91
CA GLU A 111 -6.04 -1.94 31.43
C GLU A 111 -4.88 -1.74 30.44
N ILE A 112 -3.92 -0.90 30.79
CA ILE A 112 -2.86 -0.47 29.85
C ILE A 112 -1.68 -1.45 29.92
N TYR A 113 -1.34 -2.02 28.76
CA TYR A 113 -0.15 -2.85 28.55
C TYR A 113 0.76 -2.12 27.56
N ALA A 114 1.93 -1.66 28.02
CA ALA A 114 2.91 -0.99 27.17
C ALA A 114 3.86 -1.99 26.52
N PHE A 115 4.04 -1.86 25.22
CA PHE A 115 5.00 -2.60 24.41
C PHE A 115 5.97 -1.57 23.82
N ARG A 116 7.13 -1.41 24.44
CA ARG A 116 8.18 -0.56 23.89
C ARG A 116 8.86 -1.30 22.74
N VAL A 117 8.83 -0.70 21.55
CA VAL A 117 9.37 -1.26 20.31
C VAL A 117 10.29 -0.29 19.55
N PHE A 118 10.42 0.97 19.98
CA PHE A 118 11.33 1.96 19.39
C PHE A 118 12.51 2.27 20.30
N THR A 119 13.70 2.48 19.72
CA THR A 119 14.89 2.91 20.46
C THR A 119 14.86 4.41 20.80
N ASP A 120 15.50 4.82 21.91
CA ASP A 120 15.54 6.25 22.30
C ASP A 120 16.53 7.03 21.45
N ALA A 121 17.70 6.46 21.18
CA ALA A 121 18.82 7.18 20.55
C ALA A 121 18.66 7.38 19.05
N GLN A 122 17.95 6.48 18.37
CA GLN A 122 17.90 6.39 16.90
C GLN A 122 16.46 6.32 16.36
N GLN A 123 15.45 6.11 17.21
CA GLN A 123 14.04 5.90 16.82
C GLN A 123 13.84 4.74 15.84
N ILE A 124 14.74 3.75 15.87
CA ILE A 124 14.68 2.53 15.06
C ILE A 124 13.72 1.54 15.71
N SER A 125 12.98 0.82 14.87
CA SER A 125 12.30 -0.43 15.23
C SER A 125 12.52 -1.46 14.12
N TYR A 126 12.57 -2.74 14.47
CA TYR A 126 12.70 -3.84 13.50
C TYR A 126 11.44 -4.71 13.52
N THR A 127 11.05 -5.30 12.39
CA THR A 127 9.91 -6.22 12.31
C THR A 127 9.97 -7.33 13.35
N SER A 128 11.15 -7.91 13.57
CA SER A 128 11.35 -8.98 14.56
C SER A 128 10.86 -8.62 15.97
N TRP A 129 11.02 -7.36 16.38
CA TRP A 129 10.51 -6.85 17.66
C TRP A 129 8.98 -6.78 17.67
N PHE A 130 8.35 -6.40 16.55
CA PHE A 130 6.89 -6.49 16.40
C PHE A 130 6.41 -7.93 16.40
N LEU A 131 7.06 -8.87 15.70
CA LEU A 131 6.65 -10.26 15.64
C LEU A 131 6.62 -10.90 17.04
N ASP A 132 7.67 -10.71 17.83
CA ASP A 132 7.74 -11.23 19.20
C ASP A 132 6.78 -10.51 20.17
N ALA A 133 6.62 -9.20 20.03
CA ALA A 133 5.63 -8.44 20.79
C ALA A 133 4.18 -8.83 20.45
N PHE A 134 3.87 -9.11 19.18
CA PHE A 134 2.57 -9.62 18.72
C PHE A 134 2.33 -11.04 19.25
N ASN A 135 3.33 -11.93 19.23
CA ASN A 135 3.25 -13.25 19.87
C ASN A 135 2.88 -13.11 21.36
N TYR A 136 3.43 -12.13 22.07
CA TYR A 136 3.09 -11.86 23.48
C TYR A 136 1.69 -11.23 23.65
N ALA A 137 1.26 -10.33 22.77
CA ALA A 137 -0.10 -9.77 22.79
C ALA A 137 -1.18 -10.83 22.57
N ILE A 138 -0.91 -11.82 21.71
CA ILE A 138 -1.74 -13.02 21.51
C ILE A 138 -1.73 -13.88 22.79
N ALA A 139 -0.54 -14.24 23.31
CA ALA A 139 -0.41 -15.12 24.48
C ALA A 139 -1.01 -14.53 25.78
N THR A 140 -0.96 -13.21 25.95
CA THR A 140 -1.60 -12.49 27.06
C THR A 140 -3.10 -12.24 26.84
N GLY A 141 -3.60 -12.49 25.62
CA GLY A 141 -5.00 -12.33 25.25
C GLY A 141 -5.50 -10.90 25.45
N MET A 142 -4.90 -9.96 24.71
CA MET A 142 -5.34 -8.56 24.61
C MET A 142 -6.73 -8.45 23.93
N ASP A 143 -7.44 -7.33 24.14
CA ASP A 143 -8.70 -7.04 23.44
C ASP A 143 -8.49 -6.10 22.24
N VAL A 144 -7.63 -5.08 22.41
CA VAL A 144 -7.40 -3.99 21.45
C VAL A 144 -5.90 -3.68 21.37
N LEU A 145 -5.42 -3.32 20.17
CA LEU A 145 -4.04 -2.92 19.89
C LEU A 145 -4.00 -1.63 19.07
N ASN A 146 -3.12 -0.68 19.43
CA ASN A 146 -2.87 0.54 18.64
C ASN A 146 -1.43 0.58 18.12
N LEU A 147 -1.29 0.74 16.80
CA LEU A 147 -0.07 1.20 16.16
C LEU A 147 -0.21 2.68 15.75
N SER A 148 0.47 3.58 16.45
CA SER A 148 0.52 5.00 16.07
C SER A 148 1.55 5.27 14.96
N ILE A 149 1.77 4.30 14.08
CA ILE A 149 2.91 4.17 13.18
C ILE A 149 2.51 3.42 11.90
N GLY A 150 3.38 3.47 10.90
CA GLY A 150 3.36 2.61 9.72
C GLY A 150 4.51 2.96 8.79
N GLY A 151 4.69 2.19 7.73
CA GLY A 151 5.57 2.52 6.60
C GLY A 151 5.05 1.88 5.30
N PRO A 152 5.72 2.08 4.16
CA PRO A 152 5.29 1.55 2.86
C PRO A 152 5.38 0.01 2.75
N ASP A 153 5.85 -0.70 3.77
CA ASP A 153 6.19 -2.12 3.71
C ASP A 153 5.00 -3.05 4.04
N TYR A 154 4.30 -3.49 3.00
CA TYR A 154 3.35 -4.62 2.97
C TYR A 154 4.02 -5.90 2.40
N LEU A 155 5.33 -5.85 2.14
CA LEU A 155 6.14 -6.91 1.51
C LEU A 155 6.83 -7.80 2.53
N ASP A 156 6.99 -7.30 3.76
CA ASP A 156 7.23 -8.10 4.96
C ASP A 156 6.02 -9.02 5.20
N LEU A 157 5.92 -10.07 4.38
CA LEU A 157 4.93 -11.14 4.51
C LEU A 157 4.95 -11.75 5.93
N PRO A 158 6.09 -11.91 6.62
CA PRO A 158 6.10 -12.25 8.05
C PRO A 158 5.30 -11.28 8.93
N PHE A 159 5.39 -9.96 8.71
CA PHE A 159 4.58 -8.95 9.39
C PHE A 159 3.10 -9.04 9.03
N VAL A 160 2.77 -9.13 7.73
CA VAL A 160 1.38 -9.22 7.23
C VAL A 160 0.70 -10.50 7.73
N GLU A 161 1.36 -11.67 7.60
CA GLU A 161 0.87 -12.94 8.14
C GLU A 161 0.68 -12.86 9.67
N LYS A 162 1.56 -12.16 10.40
CA LYS A 162 1.43 -11.98 11.84
C LYS A 162 0.28 -11.03 12.22
N VAL A 163 -0.01 -10.02 11.41
CA VAL A 163 -1.20 -9.15 11.57
C VAL A 163 -2.49 -9.96 11.33
N TRP A 164 -2.50 -10.86 10.34
CA TRP A 164 -3.60 -11.82 10.15
C TRP A 164 -3.74 -12.79 11.33
N GLU A 165 -2.65 -13.34 11.86
CA GLU A 165 -2.68 -14.21 13.05
C GLU A 165 -3.18 -13.46 14.30
N LEU A 166 -2.72 -12.23 14.50
CA LEU A 166 -3.11 -11.37 15.63
C LEU A 166 -4.60 -11.03 15.58
N THR A 167 -5.09 -10.59 14.42
CA THR A 167 -6.52 -10.31 14.23
C THR A 167 -7.36 -11.59 14.32
N ALA A 168 -6.92 -12.73 13.77
CA ALA A 168 -7.59 -14.03 13.91
C ALA A 168 -7.79 -14.46 15.38
N ASN A 169 -6.88 -14.06 16.28
CA ASN A 169 -7.02 -14.25 17.73
C ASN A 169 -8.03 -13.30 18.41
N ASN A 170 -8.85 -12.60 17.62
CA ASN A 170 -9.87 -11.60 18.01
C ASN A 170 -9.30 -10.28 18.56
N ILE A 171 -8.02 -9.99 18.36
CA ILE A 171 -7.43 -8.70 18.78
C ILE A 171 -7.83 -7.62 17.78
N ILE A 172 -8.52 -6.59 18.25
CA ILE A 172 -8.96 -5.47 17.40
C ILE A 172 -7.78 -4.52 17.18
N MET A 173 -7.27 -4.45 15.96
CA MET A 173 -6.12 -3.63 15.60
C MET A 173 -6.55 -2.30 14.99
N VAL A 174 -6.01 -1.19 15.53
CA VAL A 174 -6.19 0.18 15.05
C VAL A 174 -4.83 0.75 14.67
N SER A 175 -4.72 1.38 13.50
CA SER A 175 -3.43 1.87 12.97
C SER A 175 -3.55 3.22 12.28
N ALA A 176 -2.52 4.04 12.38
CA ALA A 176 -2.40 5.32 11.69
C ALA A 176 -2.15 5.13 10.17
N ILE A 177 -2.88 5.84 9.30
CA ILE A 177 -2.79 5.63 7.84
C ILE A 177 -1.50 6.15 7.17
N GLY A 178 -0.71 6.97 7.87
CA GLY A 178 0.48 7.65 7.34
C GLY A 178 0.41 9.18 7.49
N ASN A 179 1.55 9.86 7.38
CA ASN A 179 1.67 11.32 7.54
C ASN A 179 2.14 12.01 6.24
N ASP A 180 2.03 11.29 5.13
CA ASP A 180 2.76 11.54 3.89
C ASP A 180 1.83 12.19 2.83
N GLY A 181 0.65 12.63 3.28
CA GLY A 181 -0.24 13.49 2.52
C GLY A 181 0.32 14.92 2.32
N PRO A 182 -0.16 15.67 1.31
CA PRO A 182 -1.45 15.46 0.64
C PRO A 182 -1.40 14.56 -0.60
N LEU A 183 -0.25 13.95 -0.91
CA LEU A 183 -0.07 13.12 -2.09
C LEU A 183 -0.93 11.85 -2.02
N TYR A 184 -1.35 11.34 -3.18
CA TYR A 184 -2.16 10.13 -3.31
C TYR A 184 -1.26 8.89 -3.53
N GLY A 185 -1.72 7.72 -3.06
CA GLY A 185 -0.92 6.48 -3.09
C GLY A 185 -0.02 6.31 -1.86
N THR A 186 -0.27 7.09 -0.79
CA THR A 186 0.64 7.27 0.36
C THR A 186 0.25 6.45 1.60
N LEU A 187 -0.53 5.38 1.42
CA LEU A 187 -1.09 4.59 2.51
C LEU A 187 -0.04 3.66 3.13
N ASN A 188 0.17 3.77 4.44
CA ASN A 188 1.18 2.97 5.15
C ASN A 188 0.61 1.67 5.74
N ASN A 189 1.39 0.60 5.67
CA ASN A 189 1.16 -0.67 6.34
C ASN A 189 1.39 -0.55 7.86
N PRO A 190 0.58 -1.22 8.71
CA PRO A 190 -0.52 -2.13 8.38
C PRO A 190 -1.90 -1.45 8.31
N ALA A 191 -1.97 -0.11 8.26
CA ALA A 191 -3.25 0.61 8.23
C ALA A 191 -3.98 0.51 6.89
N ASP A 192 -3.28 0.15 5.81
CA ASP A 192 -3.83 -0.24 4.50
C ASP A 192 -4.52 -1.62 4.52
N GLN A 193 -4.14 -2.52 5.44
CA GLN A 193 -4.65 -3.90 5.48
C GLN A 193 -6.14 -3.97 5.82
N SER A 194 -6.84 -4.97 5.29
CA SER A 194 -8.31 -5.02 5.38
C SER A 194 -8.85 -5.38 6.76
N ASP A 195 -8.17 -6.20 7.56
CA ASP A 195 -8.61 -6.54 8.93
C ASP A 195 -8.24 -5.46 9.97
N VAL A 196 -7.33 -4.54 9.62
CA VAL A 196 -6.87 -3.43 10.48
C VAL A 196 -7.73 -2.19 10.26
N ILE A 197 -8.17 -1.53 11.34
CA ILE A 197 -8.88 -0.25 11.29
C ILE A 197 -7.86 0.86 11.01
N GLY A 198 -7.75 1.27 9.76
CA GLY A 198 -6.85 2.32 9.28
C GLY A 198 -7.47 3.70 9.47
N VAL A 199 -6.76 4.60 10.14
CA VAL A 199 -7.29 5.88 10.61
C VAL A 199 -6.61 7.07 9.94
N GLY A 200 -7.38 7.85 9.18
CA GLY A 200 -6.95 9.13 8.62
C GLY A 200 -7.24 10.32 9.56
N GLY A 201 -6.69 11.48 9.20
CA GLY A 201 -6.68 12.66 10.06
C GLY A 201 -7.49 13.85 9.54
N ILE A 202 -8.23 14.50 10.44
CA ILE A 202 -8.94 15.77 10.20
C ILE A 202 -8.57 16.86 11.20
N ASP A 203 -8.74 18.12 10.82
CA ASP A 203 -8.72 19.27 11.74
C ASP A 203 -10.06 19.44 12.48
N TYR A 204 -10.11 20.35 13.47
CA TYR A 204 -11.34 20.64 14.22
C TYR A 204 -12.47 21.28 13.39
N ASN A 205 -12.19 21.73 12.16
CA ASN A 205 -13.20 22.21 11.21
C ASN A 205 -13.79 21.06 10.37
N ASN A 206 -13.25 19.84 10.51
CA ASN A 206 -13.53 18.64 9.72
C ASN A 206 -13.00 18.68 8.27
N HIS A 207 -11.96 19.46 8.01
CA HIS A 207 -11.16 19.30 6.78
C HIS A 207 -10.15 18.17 6.96
N ILE A 208 -9.83 17.42 5.89
CA ILE A 208 -8.73 16.45 5.89
C ILE A 208 -7.43 17.20 6.21
N ALA A 209 -6.70 16.74 7.23
CA ALA A 209 -5.41 17.32 7.57
C ALA A 209 -4.45 17.15 6.38
N SER A 210 -3.67 18.17 6.06
CA SER A 210 -2.76 18.14 4.89
C SER A 210 -1.88 16.89 4.86
N PHE A 211 -1.23 16.58 5.99
CA PHE A 211 -0.40 15.40 6.20
C PHE A 211 -1.16 14.05 6.16
N SER A 212 -2.49 14.00 6.17
CA SER A 212 -3.16 12.70 6.14
C SER A 212 -2.92 12.03 4.78
N SER A 213 -2.21 10.90 4.82
CA SER A 213 -2.08 9.99 3.68
C SER A 213 -3.45 9.57 3.13
N ARG A 214 -3.50 9.35 1.82
CA ARG A 214 -4.74 9.17 1.05
C ARG A 214 -4.50 8.43 -0.27
N GLY A 215 -5.58 8.07 -0.93
CA GLY A 215 -5.59 7.25 -2.13
C GLY A 215 -6.16 5.86 -1.86
N MET A 216 -6.04 4.98 -2.86
CA MET A 216 -6.42 3.58 -2.77
C MET A 216 -5.22 2.71 -2.36
N THR A 217 -5.46 1.45 -1.99
CA THR A 217 -4.37 0.49 -1.75
C THR A 217 -3.55 0.25 -3.02
N THR A 218 -2.25 0.56 -2.97
CA THR A 218 -1.35 0.52 -4.14
C THR A 218 -0.92 -0.90 -4.53
N TRP A 219 -0.83 -1.82 -3.58
CA TRP A 219 -0.45 -3.22 -3.83
C TRP A 219 -1.51 -4.05 -4.59
N GLU A 220 -2.72 -3.52 -4.75
CA GLU A 220 -3.78 -4.16 -5.55
C GLU A 220 -3.81 -3.63 -7.01
N LEU A 221 -3.04 -2.59 -7.34
CA LEU A 221 -2.98 -2.03 -8.70
C LEU A 221 -2.45 -3.02 -9.75
N PRO A 222 -1.45 -3.88 -9.49
CA PRO A 222 -1.05 -4.95 -10.42
C PRO A 222 -2.15 -5.97 -10.71
N HIS A 223 -3.21 -5.99 -9.90
CA HIS A 223 -4.38 -6.87 -10.02
C HIS A 223 -5.63 -6.13 -10.56
N GLY A 224 -5.49 -4.83 -10.87
CA GLY A 224 -6.46 -4.03 -11.62
C GLY A 224 -6.94 -2.75 -10.95
N TYR A 225 -7.06 -2.71 -9.61
CA TYR A 225 -7.49 -1.51 -8.88
C TYR A 225 -7.34 -1.62 -7.36
N GLY A 226 -7.23 -0.48 -6.65
CA GLY A 226 -7.15 -0.44 -5.18
C GLY A 226 -8.50 -0.36 -4.45
N ARG A 227 -8.52 -0.78 -3.18
CA ARG A 227 -9.67 -0.66 -2.26
C ARG A 227 -9.71 0.69 -1.53
N VAL A 228 -10.87 1.00 -0.98
CA VAL A 228 -11.13 2.24 -0.22
C VAL A 228 -10.43 2.20 1.14
N LYS A 229 -9.52 3.16 1.36
CA LYS A 229 -8.86 3.49 2.63
C LYS A 229 -8.73 5.02 2.76
N PRO A 230 -8.55 5.59 3.97
CA PRO A 230 -8.67 4.95 5.30
C PRO A 230 -10.07 4.36 5.54
N ASP A 231 -10.27 3.62 6.64
CA ASP A 231 -11.62 3.14 6.99
C ASP A 231 -12.50 4.30 7.51
N VAL A 232 -11.93 5.13 8.39
CA VAL A 232 -12.56 6.30 9.01
C VAL A 232 -11.53 7.41 9.25
N VAL A 233 -11.99 8.65 9.49
CA VAL A 233 -11.13 9.75 9.95
C VAL A 233 -11.48 10.25 11.36
N ALA A 234 -10.47 10.72 12.08
CA ALA A 234 -10.60 11.28 13.43
C ALA A 234 -9.75 12.56 13.59
N TYR A 235 -10.05 13.37 14.61
CA TYR A 235 -9.32 14.61 14.87
C TYR A 235 -7.83 14.30 15.14
N SER A 236 -6.97 14.90 14.32
CA SER A 236 -5.53 14.59 14.23
C SER A 236 -4.63 15.82 14.35
N ARG A 237 -5.19 17.03 14.26
CA ARG A 237 -4.47 18.30 14.37
C ARG A 237 -4.73 18.96 15.72
N ASP A 238 -3.67 19.42 16.35
CA ASP A 238 -3.68 20.14 17.63
C ASP A 238 -4.45 19.43 18.75
N ILE A 239 -4.26 18.12 18.88
CA ILE A 239 -4.88 17.29 19.90
C ILE A 239 -4.06 17.37 21.18
N ILE A 240 -4.74 17.54 22.31
CA ILE A 240 -4.15 17.65 23.64
C ILE A 240 -4.07 16.27 24.28
N GLY A 241 -2.92 15.91 24.83
CA GLY A 241 -2.65 14.61 25.46
C GLY A 241 -1.52 14.69 26.49
N SER A 242 -1.23 13.58 27.18
CA SER A 242 -0.27 13.54 28.29
C SER A 242 1.16 13.93 27.86
N LYS A 243 1.82 14.78 28.66
CA LYS A 243 3.22 15.18 28.47
C LYS A 243 4.12 14.39 29.41
N ILE A 244 5.11 13.69 28.84
CA ILE A 244 6.14 12.88 29.53
C ILE A 244 6.58 13.40 30.92
N SER A 245 6.79 14.70 31.11
CA SER A 245 7.17 15.29 32.40
C SER A 245 6.03 15.32 33.44
N THR A 246 4.89 15.90 33.08
CA THR A 246 3.68 16.17 33.87
C THR A 246 2.77 17.08 33.05
N GLY A 247 1.46 17.03 33.30
CA GLY A 247 0.47 17.87 32.60
C GLY A 247 0.34 17.47 31.13
N CYS A 248 -0.18 18.39 30.33
CA CYS A 248 -0.55 18.11 28.94
C CYS A 248 0.41 18.76 27.92
N LYS A 249 0.48 18.19 26.72
CA LYS A 249 1.11 18.75 25.51
C LYS A 249 0.16 18.61 24.32
N THR A 250 0.47 19.31 23.24
CA THR A 250 -0.25 19.21 21.97
C THR A 250 0.61 18.48 20.94
N LEU A 251 0.00 17.64 20.10
CA LEU A 251 0.63 17.07 18.89
C LEU A 251 -0.33 17.12 17.70
N SER A 252 0.24 16.93 16.50
CA SER A 252 -0.50 16.67 15.26
C SER A 252 0.09 15.45 14.54
N GLY A 253 -0.76 14.65 13.88
CA GLY A 253 -0.37 13.48 13.07
C GLY A 253 -1.47 12.42 13.02
N THR A 254 -1.46 11.51 12.03
CA THR A 254 -2.37 10.35 12.03
C THR A 254 -2.00 9.34 13.13
N SER A 255 -0.73 9.36 13.58
CA SER A 255 -0.24 8.78 14.84
C SER A 255 -1.02 9.24 16.08
N VAL A 256 -1.67 10.39 16.01
CA VAL A 256 -2.55 10.98 17.03
C VAL A 256 -4.03 10.65 16.77
N ALA A 257 -4.43 10.50 15.51
CA ALA A 257 -5.77 10.06 15.13
C ALA A 257 -6.05 8.60 15.55
N SER A 258 -5.07 7.70 15.36
CA SER A 258 -5.17 6.29 15.76
C SER A 258 -5.57 6.09 17.24
N PRO A 259 -4.91 6.72 18.24
CA PRO A 259 -5.30 6.57 19.64
C PRO A 259 -6.62 7.25 20.02
N VAL A 260 -7.09 8.26 19.26
CA VAL A 260 -8.47 8.77 19.39
C VAL A 260 -9.46 7.65 19.07
N VAL A 261 -9.26 6.95 17.94
CA VAL A 261 -10.11 5.81 17.54
C VAL A 261 -9.92 4.63 18.48
N ALA A 262 -8.69 4.27 18.87
CA ALA A 262 -8.43 3.15 19.78
C ALA A 262 -8.99 3.39 21.19
N GLY A 263 -8.99 4.63 21.68
CA GLY A 263 -9.68 5.05 22.89
C GLY A 263 -11.21 4.90 22.78
N VAL A 264 -11.80 5.30 21.65
CA VAL A 264 -13.21 5.05 21.34
C VAL A 264 -13.51 3.55 21.27
N VAL A 265 -12.66 2.74 20.62
CA VAL A 265 -12.81 1.28 20.56
C VAL A 265 -12.77 0.68 21.97
N CYS A 266 -11.82 1.08 22.83
CA CYS A 266 -11.79 0.63 24.23
C CYS A 266 -13.07 1.00 25.01
N LEU A 267 -13.60 2.20 24.79
CA LEU A 267 -14.86 2.63 25.39
C LEU A 267 -16.05 1.78 24.88
N LEU A 268 -16.12 1.51 23.57
CA LEU A 268 -17.14 0.67 22.94
C LEU A 268 -17.04 -0.82 23.34
N VAL A 269 -15.84 -1.39 23.44
CA VAL A 269 -15.63 -2.76 23.97
C VAL A 269 -16.15 -2.86 25.41
N SER A 270 -16.03 -1.80 26.21
CA SER A 270 -16.56 -1.78 27.58
C SER A 270 -18.09 -1.73 27.69
N VAL A 271 -18.80 -1.44 26.59
CA VAL A 271 -20.28 -1.47 26.52
C VAL A 271 -20.81 -2.90 26.54
N ILE A 272 -20.11 -3.82 25.89
CA ILE A 272 -20.51 -5.22 25.82
C ILE A 272 -20.10 -5.93 27.12
N PRO A 273 -21.03 -6.64 27.80
CA PRO A 273 -20.72 -7.45 28.97
C PRO A 273 -19.57 -8.42 28.71
N GLU A 274 -18.64 -8.50 29.66
CA GLU A 274 -17.39 -9.27 29.59
C GLU A 274 -17.60 -10.74 29.17
N ASP A 275 -18.66 -11.37 29.69
CA ASP A 275 -19.12 -12.73 29.38
C ASP A 275 -19.57 -12.90 27.91
N LYS A 276 -19.92 -11.80 27.23
CA LYS A 276 -20.45 -11.79 25.85
C LYS A 276 -19.50 -11.17 24.83
N ARG A 277 -18.42 -10.50 25.26
CA ARG A 277 -17.50 -9.80 24.34
C ARG A 277 -17.03 -10.71 23.21
N LYS A 278 -16.48 -11.88 23.51
CA LYS A 278 -15.96 -12.83 22.51
C LYS A 278 -17.03 -13.54 21.65
N LEU A 279 -18.32 -13.27 21.88
CA LEU A 279 -19.43 -13.78 21.05
C LEU A 279 -19.98 -12.72 20.08
N ILE A 280 -19.65 -11.45 20.29
CA ILE A 280 -20.22 -10.28 19.61
C ILE A 280 -19.13 -9.43 18.95
N LEU A 281 -18.01 -9.24 19.64
CA LEU A 281 -16.91 -8.39 19.23
C LEU A 281 -15.77 -9.22 18.63
N ASN A 282 -15.39 -8.84 17.42
CA ASN A 282 -14.23 -9.28 16.66
C ASN A 282 -13.80 -8.11 15.74
N PRO A 283 -12.65 -8.17 15.05
CA PRO A 283 -12.18 -7.09 14.17
C PRO A 283 -13.21 -6.63 13.13
N ALA A 284 -13.89 -7.55 12.43
CA ALA A 284 -14.93 -7.18 11.47
C ALA A 284 -16.15 -6.54 12.14
N ALA A 285 -16.66 -7.09 13.25
CA ALA A 285 -17.84 -6.55 13.94
C ALA A 285 -17.59 -5.13 14.51
N MET A 286 -16.38 -4.86 15.01
CA MET A 286 -15.99 -3.50 15.42
C MET A 286 -15.85 -2.58 14.20
N LYS A 287 -15.13 -3.01 13.15
CA LYS A 287 -14.96 -2.22 11.92
C LYS A 287 -16.32 -1.88 11.29
N GLN A 288 -17.23 -2.84 11.18
CA GLN A 288 -18.62 -2.64 10.73
C GLN A 288 -19.30 -1.51 11.50
N ALA A 289 -19.27 -1.53 12.84
CA ALA A 289 -19.90 -0.48 13.62
C ALA A 289 -19.28 0.91 13.42
N LEU A 290 -17.97 0.99 13.20
CA LEU A 290 -17.26 2.25 12.95
C LEU A 290 -17.57 2.81 11.55
N VAL A 291 -17.56 1.97 10.50
CA VAL A 291 -17.80 2.42 9.11
C VAL A 291 -19.29 2.63 8.81
N GLU A 292 -20.17 1.76 9.31
CA GLU A 292 -21.64 1.93 9.17
C GLU A 292 -22.17 3.08 10.06
N GLY A 293 -21.42 3.47 11.11
CA GLY A 293 -21.74 4.58 11.99
C GLY A 293 -21.14 5.94 11.59
N ALA A 294 -20.23 5.99 10.62
CA ALA A 294 -19.45 7.19 10.32
C ALA A 294 -20.29 8.35 9.73
N SER A 295 -19.88 9.58 10.05
CA SER A 295 -20.42 10.82 9.50
C SER A 295 -19.63 11.24 8.25
N LYS A 296 -20.16 10.94 7.06
CA LYS A 296 -19.64 11.45 5.78
C LYS A 296 -19.48 12.97 5.81
N LEU A 297 -18.29 13.44 5.44
CA LEU A 297 -17.89 14.83 5.33
C LEU A 297 -18.17 15.38 3.92
N SER A 298 -18.53 16.66 3.84
CA SER A 298 -18.75 17.36 2.58
C SER A 298 -17.44 17.92 2.01
N GLY A 299 -17.04 17.48 0.81
CA GLY A 299 -15.86 17.99 0.09
C GLY A 299 -14.83 16.91 -0.24
N PRO A 300 -14.32 16.14 0.74
CA PRO A 300 -13.35 15.07 0.49
C PRO A 300 -13.98 13.87 -0.23
N ASN A 301 -13.19 13.12 -0.99
CA ASN A 301 -13.63 11.86 -1.59
C ASN A 301 -13.36 10.64 -0.70
N MET A 302 -13.93 9.47 -1.04
CA MET A 302 -13.84 8.26 -0.21
C MET A 302 -12.41 7.76 0.02
N TYR A 303 -11.47 8.04 -0.89
CA TYR A 303 -10.04 7.73 -0.72
C TYR A 303 -9.28 8.72 0.19
N GLU A 304 -9.96 9.73 0.72
CA GLU A 304 -9.41 10.70 1.69
C GLU A 304 -10.08 10.58 3.06
N GLN A 305 -11.38 10.29 3.08
CA GLN A 305 -12.18 10.24 4.32
C GLN A 305 -12.65 8.84 4.73
N GLY A 306 -12.52 7.82 3.87
CA GLY A 306 -13.14 6.52 4.09
C GLY A 306 -14.66 6.62 4.15
N ALA A 307 -15.23 6.01 5.19
CA ALA A 307 -16.65 6.16 5.54
C ALA A 307 -17.00 7.57 6.08
N GLY A 308 -16.00 8.37 6.43
CA GLY A 308 -16.13 9.72 7.00
C GLY A 308 -15.62 9.81 8.43
N ARG A 309 -16.00 10.89 9.12
CA ARG A 309 -15.59 11.14 10.50
C ARG A 309 -16.27 10.15 11.45
N LEU A 310 -15.50 9.54 12.33
CA LEU A 310 -15.99 8.68 13.41
C LEU A 310 -17.18 9.30 14.18
N ASP A 311 -18.25 8.54 14.38
CA ASP A 311 -19.31 8.86 15.34
C ASP A 311 -19.42 7.77 16.42
N LEU A 312 -18.99 8.13 17.64
CA LEU A 312 -19.02 7.25 18.81
C LEU A 312 -20.45 6.82 19.18
N TRP A 313 -21.45 7.67 18.97
CA TRP A 313 -22.83 7.40 19.39
C TRP A 313 -23.55 6.47 18.41
N GLN A 314 -23.35 6.66 17.11
CA GLN A 314 -23.90 5.76 16.10
C GLN A 314 -23.22 4.39 16.18
N SER A 315 -21.89 4.36 16.35
CA SER A 315 -21.13 3.12 16.62
C SER A 315 -21.67 2.39 17.86
N TYR A 316 -21.99 3.13 18.93
CA TYR A 316 -22.60 2.59 20.15
C TYR A 316 -23.99 1.99 19.91
N GLU A 317 -24.90 2.70 19.25
CA GLU A 317 -26.27 2.19 18.99
C GLU A 317 -26.27 1.01 18.00
N ILE A 318 -25.28 0.93 17.09
CA ILE A 318 -25.05 -0.26 16.25
C ILE A 318 -24.59 -1.44 17.14
N LEU A 319 -23.50 -1.31 17.91
CA LEU A 319 -22.96 -2.40 18.72
C LEU A 319 -23.93 -2.92 19.78
N LYS A 320 -24.69 -2.02 20.42
CA LYS A 320 -25.73 -2.32 21.41
C LYS A 320 -26.81 -3.28 20.89
N ASN A 321 -27.11 -3.24 19.59
CA ASN A 321 -28.12 -4.07 18.94
C ASN A 321 -27.50 -5.05 17.91
N TYR A 322 -26.17 -5.19 17.90
CA TYR A 322 -25.46 -5.91 16.85
C TYR A 322 -25.79 -7.41 16.85
N GLN A 323 -26.07 -7.92 15.67
CA GLN A 323 -26.18 -9.34 15.38
C GLN A 323 -25.04 -9.71 14.43
N PRO A 324 -24.27 -10.79 14.70
CA PRO A 324 -23.19 -11.24 13.84
C PRO A 324 -23.64 -11.38 12.39
N ARG A 325 -23.07 -10.55 11.50
CA ARG A 325 -23.44 -10.46 10.09
C ARG A 325 -22.23 -10.27 9.19
N ALA A 326 -22.42 -10.58 7.92
CA ALA A 326 -21.56 -10.05 6.88
C ALA A 326 -22.09 -8.68 6.39
N SER A 327 -21.19 -7.82 5.90
CA SER A 327 -21.53 -6.64 5.11
C SER A 327 -20.43 -6.36 4.06
N ILE A 328 -20.70 -5.41 3.16
CA ILE A 328 -19.77 -4.94 2.12
C ILE A 328 -19.53 -3.45 2.39
N PHE A 329 -18.26 -3.02 2.33
CA PHE A 329 -17.87 -1.62 2.45
C PHE A 329 -17.21 -1.12 1.14
N PRO A 330 -17.66 0.01 0.57
CA PRO A 330 -18.89 0.75 0.90
C PRO A 330 -20.15 -0.06 0.56
N THR A 331 -21.28 0.25 1.21
CA THR A 331 -22.58 -0.41 0.98
C THR A 331 -23.31 0.11 -0.27
N MET A 332 -22.78 1.16 -0.89
CA MET A 332 -23.28 1.77 -2.12
C MET A 332 -22.12 2.13 -3.05
N LEU A 333 -22.36 2.09 -4.36
CA LEU A 333 -21.49 2.62 -5.41
C LEU A 333 -22.32 3.56 -6.30
N ASP A 334 -22.14 4.87 -6.14
CA ASP A 334 -23.01 5.88 -6.77
C ASP A 334 -22.22 6.87 -7.65
N PHE A 335 -22.25 6.63 -8.96
CA PHE A 335 -21.62 7.47 -9.99
C PHE A 335 -22.30 8.86 -10.14
N THR A 336 -23.28 9.21 -9.30
CA THR A 336 -23.91 10.54 -9.27
C THR A 336 -23.49 11.38 -8.06
N ASP A 337 -22.89 10.79 -7.03
CA ASP A 337 -22.47 11.44 -5.78
C ASP A 337 -21.00 11.87 -5.86
N CYS A 338 -20.76 12.96 -6.60
CA CYS A 338 -19.50 13.70 -6.59
C CYS A 338 -19.46 14.73 -5.45
N PRO A 339 -18.29 14.94 -4.79
CA PRO A 339 -16.99 14.33 -5.09
C PRO A 339 -16.77 12.97 -4.42
N TYR A 340 -17.72 12.43 -3.64
CA TYR A 340 -17.47 11.30 -2.75
C TYR A 340 -17.02 10.02 -3.47
N PHE A 341 -17.72 9.62 -4.54
CA PHE A 341 -17.32 8.51 -5.41
C PHE A 341 -16.40 8.95 -6.57
N TRP A 342 -15.53 9.93 -6.36
CA TRP A 342 -14.40 10.15 -7.27
C TRP A 342 -13.49 8.91 -7.25
N PRO A 343 -12.91 8.46 -8.39
CA PRO A 343 -12.99 9.05 -9.73
C PRO A 343 -14.28 8.75 -10.50
N PHE A 344 -14.96 7.65 -10.17
CA PHE A 344 -16.11 7.08 -10.89
C PHE A 344 -17.22 8.09 -11.21
N CYS A 345 -17.56 8.98 -10.27
CA CYS A 345 -18.60 9.98 -10.46
C CYS A 345 -18.27 11.07 -11.52
N ARG A 346 -16.97 11.28 -11.84
CA ARG A 346 -16.54 12.21 -12.90
C ARG A 346 -16.51 11.59 -14.30
N GLN A 347 -16.50 10.26 -14.42
CA GLN A 347 -16.51 9.56 -15.70
C GLN A 347 -17.73 8.65 -15.84
N PRO A 348 -18.79 9.08 -16.56
CA PRO A 348 -19.90 8.19 -16.87
C PRO A 348 -19.43 7.10 -17.85
N MET A 349 -20.03 5.93 -17.72
CA MET A 349 -19.74 4.77 -18.56
C MET A 349 -20.43 4.87 -19.93
N TYR A 350 -19.95 4.09 -20.90
CA TYR A 350 -20.50 3.99 -22.24
C TYR A 350 -20.09 2.65 -22.90
N ALA A 351 -20.76 2.28 -24.00
CA ALA A 351 -20.51 1.01 -24.67
C ALA A 351 -19.19 1.01 -25.46
N GLY A 352 -18.53 -0.15 -25.51
CA GLY A 352 -17.23 -0.35 -26.15
C GLY A 352 -16.02 0.13 -25.33
N ALA A 353 -16.22 0.47 -24.05
CA ALA A 353 -15.16 0.84 -23.12
C ALA A 353 -14.47 -0.38 -22.47
N MET A 354 -13.23 -0.19 -21.99
CA MET A 354 -12.61 -1.05 -20.97
C MET A 354 -13.52 -1.17 -19.74
N PRO A 355 -13.65 -2.37 -19.14
CA PRO A 355 -14.44 -2.52 -17.93
C PRO A 355 -13.90 -1.68 -16.77
N VAL A 356 -14.80 -0.95 -16.10
CA VAL A 356 -14.48 -0.14 -14.92
C VAL A 356 -14.44 -1.08 -13.72
N ILE A 357 -13.29 -1.17 -13.07
CA ILE A 357 -13.06 -2.02 -11.89
C ILE A 357 -13.37 -1.22 -10.63
N PHE A 358 -14.13 -1.81 -9.70
CA PHE A 358 -14.31 -1.29 -8.34
C PHE A 358 -14.16 -2.39 -7.30
N ASN A 359 -13.19 -2.24 -6.38
CA ASN A 359 -12.90 -3.22 -5.35
C ASN A 359 -13.52 -2.80 -4.01
N ALA A 360 -14.50 -3.59 -3.54
CA ALA A 360 -15.16 -3.43 -2.26
C ALA A 360 -14.63 -4.42 -1.22
N THR A 361 -14.57 -4.01 0.04
CA THR A 361 -14.13 -4.86 1.16
C THR A 361 -15.29 -5.63 1.73
N ILE A 362 -15.18 -6.96 1.81
CA ILE A 362 -16.11 -7.82 2.54
C ILE A 362 -15.71 -7.81 4.02
N LEU A 363 -16.68 -7.61 4.91
CA LEU A 363 -16.50 -7.73 6.37
C LEU A 363 -17.36 -8.87 6.90
N ASN A 364 -16.77 -9.88 7.55
CA ASN A 364 -17.51 -11.01 8.12
C ASN A 364 -17.45 -11.04 9.65
N GLY A 365 -18.40 -10.38 10.31
CA GLY A 365 -18.53 -10.43 11.76
C GLY A 365 -19.13 -11.73 12.31
N MET A 366 -19.51 -12.70 11.45
CA MET A 366 -20.10 -13.98 11.88
C MET A 366 -19.09 -14.94 12.52
N GLY A 367 -17.81 -14.88 12.14
CA GLY A 367 -16.73 -15.75 12.62
C GLY A 367 -15.47 -15.66 11.76
N VAL A 368 -14.35 -16.16 12.30
CA VAL A 368 -12.98 -16.00 11.74
C VAL A 368 -12.75 -16.69 10.39
N ILE A 369 -13.73 -17.45 9.89
CA ILE A 369 -13.71 -17.97 8.53
C ILE A 369 -15.10 -17.88 7.92
N GLY A 370 -15.14 -17.38 6.69
CA GLY A 370 -16.33 -17.35 5.84
C GLY A 370 -16.02 -17.96 4.48
N TYR A 371 -17.07 -18.31 3.75
CA TYR A 371 -17.01 -18.79 2.38
C TYR A 371 -18.08 -18.06 1.57
N VAL A 372 -17.76 -17.67 0.34
CA VAL A 372 -18.78 -17.26 -0.63
C VAL A 372 -19.59 -18.50 -1.01
N LYS A 373 -20.90 -18.49 -0.69
CA LYS A 373 -21.76 -19.68 -0.84
C LYS A 373 -22.15 -19.94 -2.29
N ASP A 374 -22.50 -18.87 -3.00
CA ASP A 374 -22.95 -18.86 -4.38
C ASP A 374 -22.33 -17.62 -5.05
N GLN A 375 -22.14 -17.64 -6.38
CA GLN A 375 -21.57 -16.52 -7.13
C GLN A 375 -22.38 -15.21 -6.89
N PRO A 376 -21.74 -14.03 -6.76
CA PRO A 376 -22.45 -12.77 -6.62
C PRO A 376 -23.41 -12.53 -7.79
N LEU A 377 -24.59 -11.99 -7.50
CA LEU A 377 -25.66 -11.81 -8.48
C LEU A 377 -26.01 -10.33 -8.66
N TRP A 378 -25.88 -9.84 -9.89
CA TRP A 378 -26.44 -8.55 -10.33
C TRP A 378 -27.95 -8.66 -10.53
N GLN A 379 -28.70 -7.73 -9.94
CA GLN A 379 -30.15 -7.61 -10.02
C GLN A 379 -30.50 -6.16 -10.39
N PRO A 380 -30.76 -5.84 -11.68
CA PRO A 380 -31.14 -4.49 -12.08
C PRO A 380 -32.54 -4.11 -11.53
N SER A 381 -32.74 -2.83 -11.21
CA SER A 381 -34.03 -2.30 -10.72
C SER A 381 -35.12 -2.29 -11.80
N GLU A 382 -34.72 -2.18 -13.06
CA GLU A 382 -35.55 -1.97 -14.24
C GLU A 382 -34.91 -2.67 -15.45
N ASP A 383 -35.70 -2.99 -16.48
CA ASP A 383 -35.23 -3.71 -17.67
C ASP A 383 -34.05 -3.02 -18.39
N ILE A 384 -33.92 -1.69 -18.27
CA ILE A 384 -32.81 -0.92 -18.82
C ILE A 384 -31.45 -1.29 -18.21
N GLY A 385 -31.44 -1.82 -16.97
CA GLY A 385 -30.23 -2.30 -16.32
C GLY A 385 -29.66 -3.59 -16.92
N ASN A 386 -30.37 -4.23 -17.86
CA ASN A 386 -29.81 -5.30 -18.69
C ASN A 386 -28.78 -4.78 -19.71
N LEU A 387 -28.69 -3.47 -19.96
CA LEU A 387 -27.62 -2.86 -20.76
C LEU A 387 -26.26 -2.83 -20.03
N LEU A 388 -26.26 -3.00 -18.71
CA LEU A 388 -25.04 -3.15 -17.93
C LEU A 388 -24.66 -4.64 -17.83
N SER A 389 -23.42 -4.95 -18.20
CA SER A 389 -22.74 -6.19 -17.85
C SER A 389 -21.96 -5.97 -16.55
N VAL A 390 -22.04 -6.95 -15.65
CA VAL A 390 -21.35 -6.93 -14.36
C VAL A 390 -20.74 -8.31 -14.15
N HIS A 391 -19.41 -8.38 -14.20
CA HIS A 391 -18.65 -9.57 -13.82
C HIS A 391 -18.02 -9.36 -12.44
N PHE A 392 -17.63 -10.46 -11.79
CA PHE A 392 -17.10 -10.43 -10.43
C PHE A 392 -15.85 -11.29 -10.31
N THR A 393 -14.81 -10.76 -9.66
CA THR A 393 -13.77 -11.58 -9.01
C THR A 393 -13.83 -11.31 -7.51
N TYR A 394 -13.60 -12.34 -6.69
CA TYR A 394 -13.83 -12.26 -5.25
C TYR A 394 -13.02 -13.31 -4.51
N SER A 395 -12.84 -13.10 -3.21
CA SER A 395 -12.24 -14.09 -2.31
C SER A 395 -13.23 -15.21 -1.99
N ASP A 396 -13.01 -16.42 -2.51
CA ASP A 396 -13.80 -17.63 -2.19
C ASP A 396 -13.86 -17.91 -0.69
N VAL A 397 -12.74 -17.68 0.01
CA VAL A 397 -12.58 -17.79 1.46
C VAL A 397 -12.39 -16.40 2.04
N ILE A 398 -13.18 -16.08 3.07
CA ILE A 398 -13.05 -14.86 3.89
C ILE A 398 -12.22 -15.24 5.11
N TRP A 399 -11.01 -14.68 5.25
CA TRP A 399 -10.06 -14.99 6.33
C TRP A 399 -9.06 -13.83 6.50
N PRO A 400 -8.69 -13.43 7.73
CA PRO A 400 -9.22 -13.90 9.01
C PRO A 400 -10.56 -13.25 9.40
N TRP A 401 -10.89 -12.06 8.87
CA TRP A 401 -12.21 -11.44 9.07
C TRP A 401 -12.75 -10.74 7.83
N THR A 402 -11.88 -10.49 6.86
CA THR A 402 -12.20 -9.73 5.65
C THR A 402 -11.90 -10.51 4.37
N GLY A 403 -12.37 -9.94 3.26
CA GLY A 403 -12.19 -10.44 1.90
C GLY A 403 -12.46 -9.32 0.91
N TYR A 404 -12.59 -9.66 -0.37
CA TYR A 404 -12.85 -8.67 -1.43
C TYR A 404 -13.95 -9.11 -2.39
N LEU A 405 -14.64 -8.12 -2.94
CA LEU A 405 -15.55 -8.24 -4.07
C LEU A 405 -15.17 -7.16 -5.09
N ALA A 406 -14.53 -7.58 -6.19
CA ALA A 406 -14.25 -6.73 -7.34
C ALA A 406 -15.45 -6.77 -8.30
N LEU A 407 -15.92 -5.61 -8.70
CA LEU A 407 -16.96 -5.43 -9.71
C LEU A 407 -16.30 -4.96 -11.01
N HIS A 408 -16.47 -5.73 -12.08
CA HIS A 408 -15.99 -5.40 -13.42
C HIS A 408 -17.19 -4.96 -14.25
N LEU A 409 -17.38 -3.65 -14.35
CA LEU A 409 -18.57 -3.02 -14.94
C LEU A 409 -18.32 -2.70 -16.42
N GLN A 410 -19.23 -3.07 -17.32
CA GLN A 410 -19.16 -2.69 -18.73
C GLN A 410 -20.55 -2.44 -19.31
N VAL A 411 -20.72 -1.39 -20.13
CA VAL A 411 -21.97 -1.18 -20.87
C VAL A 411 -21.90 -1.97 -22.18
N LYS A 412 -22.94 -2.74 -22.50
CA LYS A 412 -23.02 -3.58 -23.70
C LYS A 412 -23.28 -2.75 -24.96
N ASP A 413 -22.97 -3.29 -26.13
CA ASP A 413 -23.06 -2.59 -27.43
C ASP A 413 -24.48 -2.05 -27.74
N GLU A 414 -25.54 -2.71 -27.25
CA GLU A 414 -26.93 -2.22 -27.38
C GLU A 414 -27.15 -0.91 -26.59
N GLY A 415 -26.33 -0.63 -25.58
CA GLY A 415 -26.33 0.60 -24.80
C GLY A 415 -25.55 1.75 -25.41
N SER A 416 -24.95 1.58 -26.61
CA SER A 416 -24.12 2.60 -27.28
C SER A 416 -24.79 3.94 -27.56
N GLN A 417 -26.14 3.99 -27.59
CA GLN A 417 -26.93 5.21 -27.75
C GLN A 417 -27.74 5.57 -26.48
N PHE A 418 -27.59 4.83 -25.38
CA PHE A 418 -28.31 5.09 -24.14
C PHE A 418 -27.71 6.27 -23.36
N SER A 419 -28.57 7.04 -22.69
CA SER A 419 -28.16 8.13 -21.80
C SER A 419 -29.09 8.14 -20.59
N GLY A 420 -28.53 8.06 -19.39
CA GLY A 420 -29.32 7.98 -18.16
C GLY A 420 -28.56 7.41 -16.97
N ILE A 421 -29.30 6.85 -16.03
CA ILE A 421 -28.77 6.16 -14.84
C ILE A 421 -29.30 4.73 -14.84
N ILE A 422 -28.41 3.75 -14.80
CA ILE A 422 -28.74 2.36 -14.49
C ILE A 422 -28.65 2.19 -12.98
N SER A 423 -29.64 1.54 -12.37
CA SER A 423 -29.60 1.19 -10.94
C SER A 423 -29.94 -0.27 -10.71
N GLY A 424 -29.52 -0.79 -9.56
CA GLY A 424 -29.80 -2.15 -9.12
C GLY A 424 -28.97 -2.53 -7.90
N ASN A 425 -28.99 -3.82 -7.59
CA ASN A 425 -28.32 -4.41 -6.44
C ASN A 425 -27.35 -5.51 -6.89
N VAL A 426 -26.18 -5.55 -6.27
CA VAL A 426 -25.33 -6.76 -6.26
C VAL A 426 -25.60 -7.48 -4.94
N THR A 427 -25.94 -8.76 -5.01
CA THR A 427 -26.23 -9.59 -3.82
C THR A 427 -25.19 -10.69 -3.68
N LEU A 428 -24.74 -10.95 -2.45
CA LEU A 428 -23.69 -11.92 -2.14
C LEU A 428 -24.04 -12.63 -0.82
N THR A 429 -24.10 -13.96 -0.82
CA THR A 429 -24.39 -14.75 0.39
C THR A 429 -23.11 -15.37 0.94
N ILE A 430 -22.79 -15.02 2.18
CA ILE A 430 -21.64 -15.55 2.91
C ILE A 430 -22.11 -16.62 3.89
N TYR A 431 -21.34 -17.70 3.98
CA TYR A 431 -21.55 -18.84 4.86
C TYR A 431 -20.38 -18.94 5.84
N THR A 432 -20.65 -19.10 7.13
CA THR A 432 -19.63 -19.34 8.16
C THR A 432 -19.98 -20.63 8.92
N PRO A 433 -19.02 -21.55 9.11
CA PRO A 433 -19.20 -22.75 9.94
C PRO A 433 -19.75 -22.43 11.35
N ALA A 434 -20.41 -23.40 11.98
CA ALA A 434 -20.95 -23.22 13.32
C ALA A 434 -19.85 -22.80 14.31
N ALA A 435 -20.12 -21.78 15.14
CA ALA A 435 -19.18 -21.35 16.17
C ALA A 435 -19.05 -22.42 17.28
N HIS A 436 -18.01 -22.34 18.11
CA HIS A 436 -17.81 -23.31 19.18
C HIS A 436 -18.97 -23.27 20.20
N GLY A 437 -19.77 -24.35 20.26
CA GLY A 437 -20.99 -24.44 21.05
C GLY A 437 -22.29 -24.31 20.23
N GLU A 438 -22.22 -23.99 18.93
CA GLU A 438 -23.35 -23.97 18.01
C GLU A 438 -23.40 -25.27 17.18
N SER A 439 -24.61 -25.68 16.78
CA SER A 439 -24.84 -26.89 15.95
C SER A 439 -25.23 -26.59 14.51
N SER A 440 -25.53 -25.33 14.19
CA SER A 440 -25.93 -24.86 12.86
C SER A 440 -24.94 -23.79 12.37
N PRO A 441 -24.53 -23.82 11.09
CA PRO A 441 -23.72 -22.75 10.50
C PRO A 441 -24.52 -21.45 10.40
N ARG A 442 -23.78 -20.34 10.34
CA ARG A 442 -24.32 -18.98 10.17
C ARG A 442 -24.29 -18.60 8.69
N SER A 443 -25.24 -17.79 8.24
CA SER A 443 -25.20 -17.22 6.89
C SER A 443 -25.86 -15.85 6.84
N SER A 444 -25.32 -14.97 6.00
CA SER A 444 -25.73 -13.58 5.86
C SER A 444 -25.63 -13.16 4.40
N THR A 445 -26.71 -12.60 3.85
CA THR A 445 -26.72 -12.04 2.49
C THR A 445 -26.43 -10.55 2.56
N CYS A 446 -25.31 -10.14 1.98
CA CYS A 446 -24.93 -8.75 1.77
C CYS A 446 -25.64 -8.19 0.53
N ILE A 447 -25.91 -6.88 0.54
CA ILE A 447 -26.41 -6.13 -0.61
C ILE A 447 -25.51 -4.91 -0.81
N LEU A 448 -24.99 -4.74 -2.01
CA LEU A 448 -24.31 -3.55 -2.49
C LEU A 448 -25.24 -2.83 -3.47
N HIS A 449 -25.68 -1.63 -3.13
CA HIS A 449 -26.53 -0.81 -4.00
C HIS A 449 -25.69 -0.09 -5.06
N MET A 450 -26.11 -0.12 -6.32
CA MET A 450 -25.34 0.51 -7.39
C MET A 450 -26.20 1.50 -8.20
N LYS A 451 -25.61 2.66 -8.52
CA LYS A 451 -26.10 3.60 -9.54
C LYS A 451 -24.95 3.94 -10.48
N VAL A 452 -25.08 3.56 -11.75
CA VAL A 452 -24.12 3.87 -12.82
C VAL A 452 -24.70 4.93 -13.72
N LYS A 453 -23.97 6.04 -13.92
CA LYS A 453 -24.31 7.06 -14.92
C LYS A 453 -23.77 6.60 -16.28
N VAL A 454 -24.63 6.50 -17.28
CA VAL A 454 -24.30 6.06 -18.64
C VAL A 454 -24.56 7.17 -19.64
N VAL A 455 -23.69 7.29 -20.64
CA VAL A 455 -23.81 8.22 -21.78
C VAL A 455 -23.62 7.46 -23.11
N PRO A 456 -24.06 8.03 -24.25
CA PRO A 456 -23.78 7.45 -25.56
C PRO A 456 -22.27 7.38 -25.82
N THR A 457 -21.82 6.39 -26.57
CA THR A 457 -20.39 6.16 -26.86
C THR A 457 -19.74 7.43 -27.43
N PRO A 458 -18.73 8.02 -26.74
CA PRO A 458 -18.05 9.22 -27.20
C PRO A 458 -17.36 9.01 -28.56
N VAL A 459 -17.19 10.10 -29.30
CA VAL A 459 -16.42 10.07 -30.55
C VAL A 459 -15.00 9.55 -30.28
N ARG A 460 -14.49 8.69 -31.18
CA ARG A 460 -13.17 8.03 -31.06
C ARG A 460 -12.07 8.98 -30.59
N SER A 461 -12.00 10.17 -31.17
CA SER A 461 -10.97 11.18 -30.88
C SER A 461 -11.08 11.90 -29.52
N LYS A 462 -12.11 11.58 -28.71
CA LYS A 462 -12.23 11.96 -27.29
C LYS A 462 -11.95 10.78 -26.34
N ARG A 463 -11.67 9.57 -26.87
CA ARG A 463 -11.34 8.37 -26.07
C ARG A 463 -9.83 8.16 -26.05
N ILE A 464 -9.29 8.13 -24.84
CA ILE A 464 -7.87 7.91 -24.52
C ILE A 464 -7.75 6.57 -23.79
N LEU A 465 -6.78 5.76 -24.19
CA LEU A 465 -6.38 4.57 -23.45
C LEU A 465 -5.06 4.89 -22.74
N TRP A 466 -5.00 4.74 -21.42
CA TRP A 466 -3.77 4.83 -20.62
C TRP A 466 -3.16 3.44 -20.50
N ASP A 467 -1.89 3.29 -20.84
CA ASP A 467 -1.16 2.04 -20.64
C ASP A 467 -0.77 1.86 -19.17
N GLN A 468 -1.54 1.07 -18.42
CA GLN A 468 -1.26 0.73 -17.01
C GLN A 468 -0.41 -0.54 -16.88
N TYR A 469 -0.22 -1.28 -17.98
CA TYR A 469 0.46 -2.56 -17.94
C TYR A 469 1.98 -2.39 -17.98
N HIS A 470 2.51 -1.31 -18.54
CA HIS A 470 3.95 -1.09 -18.57
C HIS A 470 4.46 -0.09 -17.52
N ASN A 471 3.57 0.57 -16.75
CA ASN A 471 3.91 1.30 -15.52
C ASN A 471 4.49 0.36 -14.43
N ILE A 472 5.19 0.95 -13.46
CA ILE A 472 5.52 0.37 -12.15
C ILE A 472 4.38 -0.49 -11.59
N LYS A 473 4.75 -1.71 -11.20
CA LYS A 473 3.90 -2.62 -10.45
C LYS A 473 4.48 -2.78 -9.06
N TYR A 474 3.68 -2.47 -8.05
CA TYR A 474 4.13 -2.54 -6.67
C TYR A 474 4.15 -4.02 -6.20
N PRO A 475 5.30 -4.62 -5.84
CA PRO A 475 6.62 -4.00 -5.65
C PRO A 475 7.52 -3.97 -6.90
N SER A 476 8.02 -2.78 -7.23
CA SER A 476 8.89 -2.54 -8.39
C SER A 476 10.38 -2.80 -8.11
N GLY A 477 10.75 -3.06 -6.86
CA GLY A 477 12.14 -3.08 -6.40
C GLY A 477 12.67 -1.65 -6.23
N TYR A 478 13.90 -1.39 -6.69
CA TYR A 478 14.42 -0.02 -6.83
C TYR A 478 14.14 0.50 -8.24
N VAL A 479 13.05 1.26 -8.39
CA VAL A 479 12.94 2.24 -9.48
C VAL A 479 13.15 3.63 -8.88
N PRO A 480 14.14 4.40 -9.36
CA PRO A 480 14.41 5.75 -8.89
C PRO A 480 13.36 6.72 -9.41
N ARG A 481 13.14 7.81 -8.69
CA ARG A 481 12.26 8.90 -9.12
C ARG A 481 12.60 9.45 -10.51
N ASP A 482 11.57 9.91 -11.20
CA ASP A 482 11.59 10.78 -12.37
C ASP A 482 12.42 12.06 -12.13
N SER A 483 12.05 12.89 -11.15
CA SER A 483 12.67 14.20 -10.93
C SER A 483 13.91 14.13 -10.03
N LEU A 484 15.10 14.16 -10.65
CA LEU A 484 16.37 13.99 -9.93
C LEU A 484 16.71 15.10 -8.93
N ASN A 485 15.98 16.22 -8.95
CA ASN A 485 16.14 17.33 -8.00
C ASN A 485 15.45 17.07 -6.62
N VAL A 486 14.60 16.04 -6.50
CA VAL A 486 13.76 15.80 -5.31
C VAL A 486 14.49 14.94 -4.26
N HIS A 487 15.42 15.53 -3.50
CA HIS A 487 16.35 14.76 -2.66
C HIS A 487 15.75 13.99 -1.46
N ASN A 488 14.50 14.25 -1.06
CA ASN A 488 13.90 13.62 0.12
C ASN A 488 13.42 12.19 -0.14
N ASP A 489 12.88 11.97 -1.34
CA ASP A 489 12.25 10.71 -1.77
C ASP A 489 13.19 10.07 -2.79
N ILE A 490 13.57 8.81 -2.60
CA ILE A 490 14.64 8.14 -3.40
C ILE A 490 14.06 7.20 -4.47
N LEU A 491 12.84 6.72 -4.21
CA LEU A 491 12.14 5.67 -4.93
C LEU A 491 10.80 6.22 -5.41
N ASP A 492 10.33 5.82 -6.60
CA ASP A 492 8.92 6.03 -6.89
C ASP A 492 8.08 4.97 -6.15
N TRP A 493 7.20 5.46 -5.30
CA TRP A 493 6.28 4.70 -4.45
C TRP A 493 4.81 5.13 -4.63
N HIS A 494 4.52 6.08 -5.52
CA HIS A 494 3.16 6.59 -5.71
C HIS A 494 2.31 5.75 -6.69
N GLY A 495 2.95 4.83 -7.42
CA GLY A 495 2.30 3.68 -8.05
C GLY A 495 1.52 4.00 -9.33
N ASP A 496 1.92 5.09 -9.99
CA ASP A 496 1.84 5.28 -11.44
C ASP A 496 0.50 4.97 -12.08
N HIS A 497 -0.54 5.53 -11.46
CA HIS A 497 -1.92 5.34 -11.87
C HIS A 497 -2.61 6.69 -12.03
N LEU A 498 -3.51 6.78 -13.02
CA LEU A 498 -4.45 7.88 -13.26
C LEU A 498 -5.19 8.43 -12.02
N HIS A 499 -5.19 7.72 -10.90
CA HIS A 499 -5.92 8.07 -9.68
C HIS A 499 -5.04 8.02 -8.40
N THR A 500 -3.72 7.86 -8.56
CA THR A 500 -2.71 8.15 -7.52
C THR A 500 -1.93 9.42 -7.88
N ASN A 501 -0.67 9.34 -8.27
CA ASN A 501 0.18 10.47 -8.66
C ASN A 501 -0.37 11.24 -9.88
N PHE A 502 -0.98 10.56 -10.86
CA PHE A 502 -1.58 11.21 -12.03
C PHE A 502 -3.04 11.70 -11.82
N HIS A 503 -3.51 11.85 -10.57
CA HIS A 503 -4.90 12.22 -10.31
C HIS A 503 -5.31 13.62 -10.80
N ILE A 504 -4.40 14.61 -10.79
CA ILE A 504 -4.69 15.95 -11.33
C ILE A 504 -4.80 15.91 -12.85
N LEU A 505 -3.92 15.14 -13.52
CA LEU A 505 -4.00 14.86 -14.96
C LEU A 505 -5.37 14.27 -15.35
N PHE A 506 -5.84 13.22 -14.66
CA PHE A 506 -7.17 12.65 -14.92
C PHE A 506 -8.29 13.69 -14.82
N ASN A 507 -8.29 14.49 -13.75
CA ASN A 507 -9.30 15.54 -13.56
C ASN A 507 -9.25 16.59 -14.69
N MET A 508 -8.05 17.03 -15.10
CA MET A 508 -7.86 17.98 -16.20
C MET A 508 -8.37 17.42 -17.54
N LEU A 509 -8.10 16.15 -17.84
CA LEU A 509 -8.59 15.49 -19.06
C LEU A 509 -10.12 15.34 -19.05
N ARG A 510 -10.71 14.97 -17.91
CA ARG A 510 -12.18 14.92 -17.73
C ARG A 510 -12.83 16.29 -17.91
N ASP A 511 -12.22 17.34 -17.37
CA ASP A 511 -12.72 18.73 -17.49
C ASP A 511 -12.52 19.28 -18.93
N ALA A 512 -11.63 18.67 -19.71
CA ALA A 512 -11.49 18.87 -21.16
C ALA A 512 -12.32 17.88 -22.02
N GLU A 513 -13.32 17.21 -21.43
CA GLU A 513 -14.24 16.25 -22.05
C GLU A 513 -13.59 15.00 -22.68
N TYR A 514 -12.32 14.70 -22.36
CA TYR A 514 -11.69 13.43 -22.74
C TYR A 514 -12.09 12.32 -21.77
N TYR A 515 -12.36 11.14 -22.31
CA TYR A 515 -12.65 9.93 -21.54
C TYR A 515 -11.38 9.06 -21.53
N ILE A 516 -10.95 8.65 -20.34
CA ILE A 516 -9.66 7.99 -20.12
C ILE A 516 -9.90 6.61 -19.52
N GLU A 517 -9.41 5.59 -20.20
CA GLU A 517 -9.65 4.19 -19.89
C GLU A 517 -8.34 3.51 -19.50
N THR A 518 -8.31 2.72 -18.43
CA THR A 518 -7.10 2.07 -17.91
C THR A 518 -6.87 0.72 -18.59
N LEU A 519 -5.75 0.53 -19.29
CA LEU A 519 -5.34 -0.74 -19.90
C LEU A 519 -4.45 -1.53 -18.94
N GLY A 520 -5.05 -2.42 -18.13
CA GLY A 520 -4.34 -3.31 -17.20
C GLY A 520 -3.83 -4.63 -17.81
N SER A 521 -3.52 -4.66 -19.11
CA SER A 521 -3.14 -5.87 -19.85
C SER A 521 -2.30 -5.52 -21.10
N PRO A 522 -1.57 -6.47 -21.72
CA PRO A 522 -0.80 -6.22 -22.94
C PRO A 522 -1.54 -5.46 -24.04
N LEU A 523 -0.81 -4.70 -24.87
CA LEU A 523 -1.30 -3.95 -26.03
C LEU A 523 -2.01 -4.86 -27.05
N THR A 524 -1.76 -6.17 -27.01
CA THR A 524 -2.48 -7.18 -27.80
C THR A 524 -3.94 -7.37 -27.40
N CYS A 525 -4.34 -7.02 -26.18
CA CYS A 525 -5.69 -7.26 -25.67
C CYS A 525 -6.76 -6.23 -26.10
N PHE A 526 -6.43 -5.14 -26.80
CA PHE A 526 -7.39 -4.05 -27.13
C PHE A 526 -7.54 -3.76 -28.63
N ASP A 527 -8.76 -3.46 -29.09
CA ASP A 527 -9.01 -2.97 -30.45
C ASP A 527 -8.85 -1.45 -30.55
N ALA A 528 -7.75 -1.02 -31.20
CA ALA A 528 -7.40 0.38 -31.41
C ALA A 528 -8.40 1.20 -32.26
N SER A 529 -9.35 0.55 -32.96
CA SER A 529 -10.44 1.23 -33.69
C SER A 529 -11.33 2.07 -32.76
N ASN A 530 -11.37 1.72 -31.47
CA ASN A 530 -12.19 2.36 -30.44
C ASN A 530 -11.57 3.65 -29.88
N TYR A 531 -10.24 3.82 -29.98
CA TYR A 531 -9.47 4.84 -29.26
C TYR A 531 -8.85 5.86 -30.21
N GLY A 532 -8.87 7.13 -29.83
CA GLY A 532 -8.18 8.20 -30.56
C GLY A 532 -6.67 8.15 -30.32
N THR A 533 -6.29 8.04 -29.05
CA THR A 533 -4.90 8.05 -28.60
C THR A 533 -4.65 6.97 -27.53
N LEU A 534 -3.55 6.22 -27.70
CA LEU A 534 -2.86 5.52 -26.61
C LEU A 534 -1.91 6.52 -25.95
N LEU A 535 -2.09 6.73 -24.65
CA LEU A 535 -1.30 7.63 -23.81
C LEU A 535 -0.36 6.76 -22.96
N MET A 536 0.93 7.03 -23.11
CA MET A 536 2.05 6.26 -22.56
C MET A 536 2.89 7.23 -21.73
N VAL A 537 2.90 7.07 -20.41
CA VAL A 537 3.50 8.01 -19.45
C VAL A 537 4.15 7.18 -18.35
N ASP A 538 5.44 7.39 -18.09
CA ASP A 538 6.31 6.57 -17.21
C ASP A 538 6.11 5.07 -17.39
N LEU A 539 6.84 4.47 -18.35
CA LEU A 539 6.76 3.04 -18.61
C LEU A 539 8.13 2.36 -18.38
N GLU A 540 8.16 1.47 -17.42
CA GLU A 540 9.35 0.81 -16.86
C GLU A 540 9.47 -0.64 -17.32
N ASP A 541 8.36 -1.31 -17.65
CA ASP A 541 8.37 -2.72 -18.08
C ASP A 541 8.81 -2.87 -19.56
N GLU A 542 9.10 -4.11 -19.94
CA GLU A 542 9.45 -4.53 -21.29
C GLU A 542 8.19 -4.82 -22.13
N TYR A 543 8.31 -4.95 -23.45
CA TYR A 543 7.20 -5.28 -24.37
C TYR A 543 7.42 -6.64 -25.06
N PHE A 544 6.34 -7.37 -25.37
CA PHE A 544 6.40 -8.58 -26.21
C PHE A 544 6.60 -8.20 -27.69
N ASP A 545 7.27 -9.06 -28.47
CA ASP A 545 7.46 -8.86 -29.92
C ASP A 545 6.11 -8.66 -30.66
N GLU A 546 5.08 -9.38 -30.24
CA GLU A 546 3.71 -9.26 -30.78
C GLU A 546 3.07 -7.90 -30.49
N GLU A 547 3.41 -7.23 -29.40
CA GLU A 547 2.92 -5.88 -29.08
C GLU A 547 3.58 -4.83 -29.96
N ILE A 548 4.89 -4.93 -30.18
CA ILE A 548 5.63 -4.05 -31.08
C ILE A 548 5.09 -4.17 -32.51
N GLN A 549 4.82 -5.40 -32.98
CA GLN A 549 4.19 -5.61 -34.28
C GLN A 549 2.75 -5.05 -34.32
N LYS A 550 1.92 -5.33 -33.32
CA LYS A 550 0.52 -4.88 -33.33
C LYS A 550 0.39 -3.37 -33.22
N LEU A 551 1.16 -2.71 -32.35
CA LEU A 551 1.10 -1.26 -32.17
C LEU A 551 1.49 -0.55 -33.47
N ARG A 552 2.50 -1.06 -34.18
CA ARG A 552 2.86 -0.62 -35.53
C ARG A 552 1.66 -0.71 -36.48
N ASP A 553 0.99 -1.86 -36.56
CA ASP A 553 -0.13 -2.08 -37.48
C ASP A 553 -1.38 -1.25 -37.08
N ASP A 554 -1.65 -1.08 -35.79
CA ASP A 554 -2.74 -0.24 -35.26
C ASP A 554 -2.53 1.25 -35.56
N VAL A 555 -1.29 1.76 -35.49
CA VAL A 555 -0.94 3.12 -35.90
C VAL A 555 -1.06 3.25 -37.42
N ILE A 556 -0.34 2.43 -38.19
CA ILE A 556 -0.23 2.61 -39.64
C ILE A 556 -1.56 2.35 -40.37
N HIS A 557 -2.34 1.35 -39.92
CA HIS A 557 -3.52 0.85 -40.64
C HIS A 557 -4.87 1.08 -39.93
N LYS A 558 -4.93 1.14 -38.59
CA LYS A 558 -6.16 1.53 -37.87
C LYS A 558 -6.18 3.02 -37.49
N GLY A 559 -5.10 3.76 -37.78
CA GLY A 559 -5.01 5.20 -37.52
C GLY A 559 -5.03 5.55 -36.03
N LEU A 560 -4.42 4.73 -35.17
CA LEU A 560 -4.22 5.05 -33.77
C LEU A 560 -3.28 6.27 -33.61
N GLY A 561 -3.52 7.09 -32.59
CA GLY A 561 -2.56 8.07 -32.10
C GLY A 561 -1.73 7.49 -30.96
N ILE A 562 -0.44 7.80 -30.87
CA ILE A 562 0.40 7.56 -29.69
C ILE A 562 0.87 8.91 -29.14
N ALA A 563 0.76 9.07 -27.83
CA ALA A 563 1.40 10.15 -27.07
C ALA A 563 2.32 9.53 -26.01
N VAL A 564 3.64 9.65 -26.20
CA VAL A 564 4.66 9.18 -25.25
C VAL A 564 5.20 10.36 -24.44
N PHE A 565 5.16 10.23 -23.11
CA PHE A 565 5.86 11.05 -22.13
C PHE A 565 6.81 10.10 -21.39
N ALA A 566 8.09 10.17 -21.74
CA ALA A 566 9.13 9.31 -21.17
C ALA A 566 9.95 10.06 -20.12
N GLU A 567 11.00 9.45 -19.58
CA GLU A 567 11.87 10.07 -18.57
C GLU A 567 13.36 9.80 -18.85
N TRP A 568 14.25 10.23 -17.94
CA TRP A 568 15.67 9.90 -18.05
C TRP A 568 15.97 8.41 -17.99
N TYR A 569 17.04 8.02 -18.69
CA TYR A 569 17.72 6.74 -18.51
C TYR A 569 19.23 6.94 -18.72
N HIS A 570 20.03 6.84 -17.66
CA HIS A 570 21.49 7.00 -17.75
C HIS A 570 22.19 6.04 -16.78
N VAL A 571 22.90 5.04 -17.34
CA VAL A 571 23.46 3.92 -16.57
C VAL A 571 24.46 4.39 -15.52
N ASP A 572 25.30 5.36 -15.88
CA ASP A 572 26.30 5.94 -15.00
C ASP A 572 25.68 6.73 -13.84
N THR A 573 24.44 7.19 -13.94
CA THR A 573 23.69 7.84 -12.86
C THR A 573 23.01 6.78 -11.98
N MET A 574 22.36 5.78 -12.59
CA MET A 574 21.79 4.63 -11.87
C MET A 574 22.82 3.95 -10.95
N VAL A 575 24.02 3.66 -11.46
CA VAL A 575 25.08 3.03 -10.67
C VAL A 575 25.49 3.90 -9.47
N LYS A 576 25.55 5.23 -9.61
CA LYS A 576 25.89 6.17 -8.52
C LYS A 576 24.77 6.32 -7.47
N MET A 577 23.54 5.97 -7.81
CA MET A 577 22.38 5.93 -6.89
C MET A 577 22.29 4.63 -6.07
N THR A 578 23.23 3.70 -6.26
CA THR A 578 23.32 2.45 -5.49
C THR A 578 23.66 2.74 -4.03
N PHE A 579 22.83 2.29 -3.10
CA PHE A 579 23.06 2.43 -1.65
C PHE A 579 23.05 1.09 -0.93
N PHE A 580 23.66 1.02 0.24
CA PHE A 580 23.57 -0.13 1.13
C PHE A 580 22.47 0.13 2.16
N ASP A 581 21.43 -0.68 2.16
CA ASP A 581 20.44 -0.64 3.22
C ASP A 581 20.96 -1.40 4.45
N GLU A 582 21.12 -0.71 5.58
CA GLU A 582 21.55 -1.34 6.83
C GLU A 582 20.49 -2.30 7.42
N ASN A 583 19.22 -2.16 7.02
CA ASN A 583 18.10 -2.97 7.52
C ASN A 583 18.07 -4.36 6.85
N THR A 584 17.94 -4.43 5.52
CA THR A 584 18.06 -5.70 4.78
C THR A 584 19.49 -6.22 4.68
N ARG A 585 20.49 -5.36 4.93
CA ARG A 585 21.93 -5.62 4.75
C ARG A 585 22.31 -5.98 3.31
N SER A 586 21.60 -5.41 2.34
CA SER A 586 21.84 -5.61 0.91
C SER A 586 22.15 -4.30 0.20
N TRP A 587 22.86 -4.41 -0.92
CA TRP A 587 23.00 -3.31 -1.87
C TRP A 587 21.74 -3.19 -2.72
N TRP A 588 21.12 -2.02 -2.68
CA TRP A 588 19.99 -1.64 -3.52
C TRP A 588 20.53 -0.81 -4.69
N THR A 589 20.32 -1.27 -5.92
CA THR A 589 20.72 -0.56 -7.16
C THR A 589 19.51 -0.38 -8.09
N PRO A 590 19.36 0.77 -8.78
CA PRO A 590 18.25 1.01 -9.71
C PRO A 590 18.11 -0.04 -10.80
N ILE A 591 16.90 -0.53 -11.00
CA ILE A 591 16.57 -1.59 -11.98
C ILE A 591 16.43 -1.00 -13.38
N THR A 592 15.89 0.21 -13.48
CA THR A 592 15.83 1.07 -14.67
C THR A 592 16.06 2.54 -14.27
N GLY A 593 15.97 3.47 -15.23
CA GLY A 593 15.98 4.93 -14.99
C GLY A 593 14.66 5.39 -14.37
N GLY A 594 14.20 6.60 -14.71
CA GLY A 594 12.78 6.94 -14.49
C GLY A 594 11.90 6.00 -15.32
N ALA A 595 12.10 6.03 -16.64
CA ALA A 595 11.45 5.11 -17.58
C ALA A 595 12.45 4.11 -18.22
N ASN A 596 11.95 3.00 -18.77
CA ASN A 596 12.74 2.02 -19.53
C ASN A 596 12.88 2.45 -21.00
N ILE A 597 13.75 3.44 -21.21
CA ILE A 597 14.06 3.99 -22.53
C ILE A 597 14.56 2.94 -23.53
N PRO A 598 15.37 1.91 -23.17
CA PRO A 598 15.67 0.81 -24.08
C PRO A 598 14.43 0.08 -24.62
N ALA A 599 13.44 -0.24 -23.77
CA ALA A 599 12.19 -0.88 -24.19
C ALA A 599 11.33 0.06 -25.06
N ILE A 600 11.17 1.32 -24.65
CA ILE A 600 10.45 2.35 -25.42
C ILE A 600 11.10 2.57 -26.80
N ASN A 601 12.43 2.49 -26.90
CA ASN A 601 13.15 2.58 -28.17
C ASN A 601 12.88 1.38 -29.10
N GLU A 602 12.78 0.16 -28.57
CA GLU A 602 12.43 -1.01 -29.38
C GLU A 602 10.97 -0.96 -29.85
N LEU A 603 10.05 -0.46 -29.00
CA LEU A 603 8.66 -0.19 -29.36
C LEU A 603 8.52 0.88 -30.47
N LEU A 604 9.35 1.93 -30.45
CA LEU A 604 9.30 3.05 -31.40
C LEU A 604 10.18 2.84 -32.66
N ALA A 605 11.09 1.87 -32.65
CA ALA A 605 11.97 1.54 -33.77
C ALA A 605 11.24 1.30 -35.12
N PRO A 606 10.04 0.68 -35.20
CA PRO A 606 9.29 0.53 -36.45
C PRO A 606 8.91 1.85 -37.13
N PHE A 607 8.89 2.96 -36.39
CA PHE A 607 8.62 4.31 -36.89
C PHE A 607 9.89 5.15 -37.12
N GLY A 608 11.06 4.59 -36.78
CA GLY A 608 12.35 5.27 -36.91
C GLY A 608 12.58 6.39 -35.90
N ILE A 609 11.95 6.31 -34.72
CA ILE A 609 12.11 7.26 -33.61
C ILE A 609 12.94 6.59 -32.50
N ALA A 610 13.85 7.33 -31.87
CA ALA A 610 14.56 6.88 -30.67
C ALA A 610 14.96 8.03 -29.74
N LEU A 611 14.90 7.74 -28.44
CA LEU A 611 15.33 8.54 -27.31
C LEU A 611 16.77 8.18 -26.90
N GLY A 612 17.47 9.14 -26.30
CA GLY A 612 18.86 9.08 -25.88
C GLY A 612 19.05 8.73 -24.40
N ASP A 613 20.26 9.01 -23.93
CA ASP A 613 20.75 8.71 -22.57
C ASP A 613 21.10 9.98 -21.76
N LYS A 614 20.84 11.18 -22.31
CA LYS A 614 21.10 12.44 -21.61
C LYS A 614 20.07 12.67 -20.51
N ILE A 615 20.51 13.27 -19.40
CA ILE A 615 19.62 13.86 -18.38
C ILE A 615 19.60 15.35 -18.65
N LEU A 616 18.45 15.92 -19.01
CA LEU A 616 18.31 17.34 -19.32
C LEU A 616 17.45 18.06 -18.28
N THR A 617 17.79 19.32 -18.01
CA THR A 617 16.96 20.19 -17.16
C THR A 617 16.94 21.64 -17.65
N GLY A 618 15.87 22.36 -17.34
CA GLY A 618 15.74 23.81 -17.55
C GLY A 618 14.43 24.24 -18.20
N ASP A 619 14.17 25.55 -18.17
CA ASP A 619 12.94 26.12 -18.69
C ASP A 619 12.98 26.28 -20.21
N PHE A 620 11.91 25.88 -20.89
CA PHE A 620 11.67 26.18 -22.29
C PHE A 620 10.33 26.90 -22.48
N SER A 621 10.08 27.38 -23.70
CA SER A 621 8.80 28.01 -24.04
C SER A 621 8.42 27.81 -25.50
N ILE A 622 7.12 27.65 -25.76
CA ILE A 622 6.57 27.54 -27.12
C ILE A 622 5.40 28.53 -27.23
N ASN A 623 5.52 29.49 -28.16
CA ASN A 623 4.53 30.55 -28.41
C ASN A 623 4.09 31.37 -27.17
N GLY A 624 4.90 31.39 -26.10
CA GLY A 624 4.66 32.16 -24.88
C GLY A 624 4.23 31.34 -23.67
N GLU A 625 3.77 30.09 -23.87
CA GLU A 625 3.62 29.14 -22.77
C GLU A 625 5.00 28.68 -22.30
N GLN A 626 5.26 28.70 -20.99
CA GLN A 626 6.51 28.25 -20.37
C GLN A 626 6.32 26.89 -19.70
N THR A 627 7.35 26.06 -19.69
CA THR A 627 7.37 24.76 -19.00
C THR A 627 8.80 24.42 -18.59
N HIS A 628 8.94 23.89 -17.38
CA HIS A 628 10.19 23.36 -16.87
C HIS A 628 10.39 21.94 -17.40
N TYR A 629 11.59 21.65 -17.93
CA TYR A 629 12.07 20.29 -18.15
C TYR A 629 12.79 19.86 -16.87
N ALA A 630 12.26 18.88 -16.14
CA ALA A 630 12.70 18.51 -14.81
C ALA A 630 13.98 17.68 -14.84
N SER A 631 13.92 16.50 -15.48
CA SER A 631 15.06 15.58 -15.62
C SER A 631 15.04 14.74 -16.90
N GLY A 632 14.12 14.99 -17.84
CA GLY A 632 13.88 14.13 -18.99
C GLY A 632 15.04 13.86 -19.96
N THR A 633 14.83 12.90 -20.87
CA THR A 633 15.77 12.49 -21.93
C THR A 633 15.65 13.32 -23.22
N ASP A 634 16.52 13.08 -24.21
CA ASP A 634 16.55 13.76 -25.51
C ASP A 634 16.20 12.84 -26.70
N ILE A 635 15.71 13.41 -27.80
CA ILE A 635 15.34 12.68 -29.02
C ILE A 635 16.54 12.64 -29.97
N VAL A 636 17.25 11.51 -29.99
CA VAL A 636 18.47 11.31 -30.81
C VAL A 636 18.19 10.83 -32.24
N GLN A 637 17.02 10.23 -32.48
CA GLN A 637 16.60 9.81 -33.82
C GLN A 637 15.15 10.21 -34.11
N PHE A 638 14.92 10.83 -35.27
CA PHE A 638 13.57 11.20 -35.72
C PHE A 638 13.44 11.19 -37.25
N PRO A 639 12.34 10.67 -37.83
CA PRO A 639 12.14 10.54 -39.27
C PRO A 639 11.94 11.88 -40.00
N ALA A 640 12.31 11.91 -41.28
CA ALA A 640 12.07 13.06 -42.16
C ALA A 640 10.56 13.33 -42.36
N GLY A 641 10.21 14.60 -42.58
CA GLY A 641 8.81 15.06 -42.70
C GLY A 641 8.12 15.31 -41.35
N GLY A 642 8.64 14.74 -40.27
CA GLY A 642 8.23 15.07 -38.89
C GLY A 642 8.70 16.46 -38.46
N PHE A 643 8.19 16.89 -37.31
CA PHE A 643 8.52 18.16 -36.66
C PHE A 643 9.23 17.86 -35.33
N LEU A 644 10.45 18.37 -35.17
CA LEU A 644 11.30 18.13 -34.02
C LEU A 644 11.72 19.47 -33.41
N HIS A 645 11.34 19.71 -32.16
CA HIS A 645 11.61 20.95 -31.44
C HIS A 645 12.80 20.77 -30.51
N SER A 646 13.76 21.69 -30.61
CA SER A 646 15.00 21.67 -29.84
C SER A 646 15.19 22.98 -29.07
N PHE A 647 15.61 22.87 -27.81
CA PHE A 647 15.79 24.02 -26.90
C PHE A 647 17.18 23.97 -26.24
N GLN A 648 17.60 25.09 -25.65
CA GLN A 648 18.89 25.19 -24.97
C GLN A 648 18.74 24.78 -23.50
N LEU A 649 18.90 23.49 -23.22
CA LEU A 649 18.81 22.91 -21.88
C LEU A 649 20.20 22.64 -21.27
N GLN A 650 20.24 22.40 -19.97
CA GLN A 650 21.44 21.99 -19.24
C GLN A 650 21.51 20.45 -19.18
N GLU A 651 22.71 19.88 -19.27
CA GLU A 651 22.91 18.43 -19.22
C GLU A 651 23.48 18.03 -17.85
N ASN A 652 22.70 17.30 -17.05
CA ASN A 652 23.03 16.90 -15.68
C ASN A 652 23.81 15.58 -15.64
N SER A 653 24.82 15.43 -16.50
CA SER A 653 25.73 14.27 -16.53
C SER A 653 26.83 14.32 -15.43
N LYS A 654 26.76 15.27 -14.49
CA LYS A 654 27.71 15.47 -13.38
C LYS A 654 27.03 15.73 -12.03
N THR A 655 27.79 15.46 -10.97
CA THR A 655 27.53 15.81 -9.56
C THR A 655 26.20 15.34 -8.95
N VAL A 656 26.14 14.05 -8.58
CA VAL A 656 25.20 13.52 -7.57
C VAL A 656 25.86 13.42 -6.17
N GLN A 657 27.14 13.77 -6.04
CA GLN A 657 27.97 13.42 -4.86
C GLN A 657 28.67 14.60 -4.17
N ASP A 658 28.74 15.79 -4.79
CA ASP A 658 29.55 16.93 -4.31
C ASP A 658 28.75 17.94 -3.46
N HIS A 659 27.75 17.48 -2.70
CA HIS A 659 26.98 18.32 -1.75
C HIS A 659 27.18 17.95 -0.27
N ILE A 660 28.20 17.13 0.02
CA ILE A 660 28.79 17.02 1.37
C ILE A 660 30.19 17.66 1.36
N GLY A 661 30.23 18.98 1.16
CA GLY A 661 31.43 19.81 1.38
C GLY A 661 31.75 20.82 0.29
N THR A 662 32.16 22.02 0.71
CA THR A 662 32.81 23.10 -0.06
C THR A 662 32.08 23.67 -1.29
N LEU A 663 31.70 24.94 -1.18
CA LEU A 663 31.31 25.80 -2.31
C LEU A 663 32.54 26.18 -3.14
N ASP A 664 32.71 25.59 -4.33
CA ASP A 664 33.62 26.10 -5.36
C ASP A 664 32.83 26.52 -6.61
N THR A 665 32.75 27.83 -6.84
CA THR A 665 31.96 28.43 -7.93
C THR A 665 32.79 28.62 -9.20
N GLU A 666 32.99 27.57 -9.99
CA GLU A 666 33.55 27.67 -11.34
C GLU A 666 32.46 27.59 -12.42
N SER A 667 31.78 28.71 -12.66
CA SER A 667 30.75 28.85 -13.69
C SER A 667 31.34 28.87 -15.11
N THR A 668 31.66 27.69 -15.65
CA THR A 668 32.07 27.51 -17.05
C THR A 668 30.87 27.72 -17.98
N GLN A 669 30.70 28.95 -18.50
CA GLN A 669 29.68 29.30 -19.49
C GLN A 669 29.94 28.63 -20.85
N GLY A 670 29.64 27.33 -20.94
CA GLY A 670 29.42 26.65 -22.20
C GLY A 670 28.20 27.27 -22.90
N LYS A 671 28.30 27.54 -24.21
CA LYS A 671 27.12 27.79 -25.03
C LYS A 671 26.34 26.47 -25.08
N GLY A 672 25.15 26.45 -24.49
CA GLY A 672 24.35 25.21 -24.41
C GLY A 672 24.10 24.62 -25.80
N LYS A 673 24.24 23.30 -25.93
CA LYS A 673 23.80 22.57 -27.12
C LYS A 673 22.28 22.73 -27.23
N LEU A 674 21.76 22.80 -28.46
CA LEU A 674 20.33 22.58 -28.68
C LEU A 674 20.06 21.07 -28.55
N SER A 675 19.20 20.69 -27.62
CA SER A 675 18.74 19.33 -27.42
C SER A 675 17.29 19.21 -27.84
N SER A 676 16.95 18.15 -28.57
CA SER A 676 15.59 17.88 -29.05
C SER A 676 14.79 17.18 -27.97
N ILE A 677 13.60 17.67 -27.63
CA ILE A 677 12.77 17.11 -26.53
C ILE A 677 11.34 16.78 -26.94
N LEU A 678 10.86 17.31 -28.07
CA LEU A 678 9.48 17.14 -28.52
C LEU A 678 9.46 16.84 -30.03
N GLY A 679 8.97 15.66 -30.40
CA GLY A 679 8.82 15.22 -31.78
C GLY A 679 7.39 14.85 -32.12
N VAL A 680 6.86 15.32 -33.25
CA VAL A 680 5.53 14.94 -33.77
C VAL A 680 5.57 14.55 -35.25
N ILE A 681 4.86 13.48 -35.63
CA ILE A 681 4.76 13.00 -37.03
C ILE A 681 3.44 12.26 -37.31
N GLU A 682 3.01 12.27 -38.57
CA GLU A 682 1.94 11.39 -39.10
C GLU A 682 2.56 10.08 -39.64
N ALA A 683 2.10 8.94 -39.14
CA ALA A 683 2.68 7.63 -39.42
C ALA A 683 1.63 6.69 -40.05
N GLY A 684 1.59 6.63 -41.38
CA GLY A 684 0.50 5.96 -42.11
C GLY A 684 -0.81 6.74 -41.92
N GLU A 685 -1.87 6.07 -41.45
CA GLU A 685 -3.08 6.76 -40.97
C GLU A 685 -2.96 7.28 -39.53
N GLY A 686 -1.91 6.87 -38.82
CA GLY A 686 -1.68 7.15 -37.41
C GLY A 686 -0.94 8.45 -37.15
N ARG A 687 -0.78 8.77 -35.86
CA ARG A 687 -0.08 9.97 -35.37
C ARG A 687 0.80 9.57 -34.21
N ILE A 688 2.00 10.13 -34.13
CA ILE A 688 2.92 9.90 -33.02
C ILE A 688 3.38 11.25 -32.49
N ALA A 689 3.31 11.43 -31.18
CA ALA A 689 3.96 12.47 -30.43
C ALA A 689 4.86 11.82 -29.36
N VAL A 690 6.09 12.30 -29.24
CA VAL A 690 7.05 11.85 -28.23
C VAL A 690 7.63 13.08 -27.54
N TYR A 691 7.59 13.06 -26.21
CA TYR A 691 8.15 14.05 -25.32
C TYR A 691 8.93 13.32 -24.22
N GLY A 692 10.11 13.82 -23.84
CA GLY A 692 11.07 13.06 -23.03
C GLY A 692 11.03 13.29 -21.52
N ASP A 693 10.00 13.97 -21.00
CA ASP A 693 9.77 14.28 -19.58
C ASP A 693 8.31 13.93 -19.21
N SER A 694 8.09 13.26 -18.08
CA SER A 694 6.76 12.88 -17.56
C SER A 694 6.40 13.68 -16.31
N ASN A 695 7.39 14.16 -15.55
CA ASN A 695 7.21 14.85 -14.26
C ASN A 695 6.27 16.07 -14.34
N CYS A 696 6.17 16.69 -15.52
CA CYS A 696 5.21 17.77 -15.77
C CYS A 696 3.72 17.32 -15.87
N LEU A 697 3.44 16.02 -15.76
CA LEU A 697 2.11 15.41 -15.70
C LEU A 697 1.78 14.77 -14.34
N ASP A 698 2.79 14.27 -13.62
CA ASP A 698 2.72 13.89 -12.21
C ASP A 698 2.12 15.05 -11.35
N SER A 699 1.68 14.75 -10.14
CA SER A 699 1.29 15.78 -9.15
C SER A 699 1.94 15.63 -7.76
N SER A 700 2.86 14.69 -7.62
CA SER A 700 3.66 14.38 -6.42
C SER A 700 4.82 15.38 -6.25
N HIS A 701 5.50 15.66 -7.35
CA HIS A 701 6.79 16.34 -7.43
C HIS A 701 6.85 17.44 -8.51
N MET A 702 5.78 17.58 -9.31
CA MET A 702 5.62 18.55 -10.39
C MET A 702 6.02 19.99 -10.03
N VAL A 703 7.04 20.51 -10.74
CA VAL A 703 7.47 21.93 -10.65
C VAL A 703 6.55 22.86 -11.46
N THR A 704 6.22 22.46 -12.70
CA THR A 704 5.25 23.16 -13.57
C THR A 704 4.46 22.15 -14.39
N ASN A 705 3.14 22.34 -14.52
CA ASN A 705 2.32 21.45 -15.34
C ASN A 705 2.51 21.69 -16.85
N CYS A 706 2.57 20.62 -17.63
CA CYS A 706 2.55 20.66 -19.09
C CYS A 706 1.18 20.30 -19.69
N TYR A 707 0.09 20.51 -18.93
CA TYR A 707 -1.27 20.17 -19.36
C TYR A 707 -1.75 20.94 -20.61
N TRP A 708 -1.12 22.09 -20.94
CA TRP A 708 -1.33 22.76 -22.24
C TRP A 708 -0.72 21.95 -23.40
N LEU A 709 0.52 21.44 -23.23
CA LEU A 709 1.25 20.66 -24.22
C LEU A 709 0.56 19.31 -24.46
N LEU A 710 0.18 18.60 -23.39
CA LEU A 710 -0.58 17.36 -23.52
C LEU A 710 -1.91 17.57 -24.26
N ARG A 711 -2.67 18.65 -23.97
CA ARG A 711 -3.91 18.94 -24.71
C ARG A 711 -3.64 19.16 -26.21
N LYS A 712 -2.55 19.85 -26.57
CA LYS A 712 -2.14 20.02 -27.98
C LYS A 712 -1.73 18.70 -28.63
N ILE A 713 -1.00 17.86 -27.89
CA ILE A 713 -0.64 16.50 -28.32
C ILE A 713 -1.89 15.64 -28.54
N LEU A 714 -2.91 15.73 -27.68
CA LEU A 714 -4.19 15.01 -27.82
C LEU A 714 -5.07 15.57 -28.95
N GLU A 715 -5.03 16.88 -29.20
CA GLU A 715 -5.68 17.49 -30.38
C GLU A 715 -5.06 16.97 -31.69
N PHE A 716 -3.75 16.78 -31.76
CA PHE A 716 -3.08 16.16 -32.91
C PHE A 716 -3.32 14.65 -32.98
N THR A 717 -2.93 13.92 -31.94
CA THR A 717 -2.96 12.44 -31.90
C THR A 717 -4.38 11.89 -31.93
N GLY A 718 -5.36 12.58 -31.35
CA GLY A 718 -6.77 12.23 -31.44
C GLY A 718 -7.44 12.78 -32.70
N ASN A 719 -7.40 14.10 -32.91
CA ASN A 719 -8.26 14.81 -33.88
C ASN A 719 -7.57 15.25 -35.20
N ARG A 720 -6.28 14.93 -35.41
CA ARG A 720 -5.46 15.41 -36.55
C ARG A 720 -5.34 16.94 -36.64
N VAL A 721 -5.55 17.67 -35.53
CA VAL A 721 -5.38 19.12 -35.48
C VAL A 721 -3.90 19.46 -35.54
N LYS A 722 -3.49 20.21 -36.57
CA LYS A 722 -2.12 20.73 -36.71
C LYS A 722 -2.04 22.16 -36.19
N ASP A 723 -1.78 22.29 -34.89
CA ASP A 723 -1.60 23.58 -34.24
C ASP A 723 -0.20 24.15 -34.51
N ASN A 724 -0.10 25.47 -34.72
CA ASN A 724 1.15 26.19 -34.98
C ASN A 724 2.20 26.05 -33.85
N VAL A 725 1.77 25.70 -32.63
CA VAL A 725 2.65 25.30 -31.51
C VAL A 725 3.48 24.07 -31.87
N LEU A 726 2.84 23.02 -32.39
CA LEU A 726 3.49 21.74 -32.70
C LEU A 726 4.05 21.69 -34.12
N PHE A 727 3.42 22.41 -35.07
CA PHE A 727 3.71 22.36 -36.51
C PHE A 727 4.42 23.63 -37.01
N SER A 728 5.36 24.15 -36.23
CA SER A 728 6.21 25.28 -36.63
C SER A 728 7.14 24.92 -37.79
N GLU A 729 7.20 25.76 -38.84
CA GLU A 729 8.10 25.54 -39.99
C GLU A 729 9.58 25.42 -39.59
N ALA A 730 9.98 26.05 -38.47
CA ALA A 730 11.34 25.99 -37.95
C ALA A 730 11.72 24.60 -37.39
N ALA A 731 10.73 23.79 -36.98
CA ALA A 731 10.91 22.45 -36.45
C ALA A 731 10.85 21.35 -37.55
N GLN A 732 10.46 21.68 -38.79
CA GLN A 732 10.20 20.67 -39.81
C GLN A 732 11.47 20.04 -40.38
N LEU A 733 11.61 18.72 -40.20
CA LEU A 733 12.75 17.95 -40.67
C LEU A 733 12.67 17.66 -42.18
N LYS A 734 13.64 18.18 -42.94
CA LYS A 734 13.82 17.88 -44.38
C LYS A 734 14.59 16.58 -44.64
N PHE A 735 15.33 16.12 -43.65
CA PHE A 735 16.15 14.90 -43.64
C PHE A 735 15.96 14.22 -42.28
N PRO A 736 16.13 12.89 -42.15
CA PRO A 736 16.01 12.24 -40.85
C PRO A 736 17.13 12.71 -39.93
N VAL A 737 16.82 12.91 -38.66
CA VAL A 737 17.82 13.11 -37.61
C VAL A 737 18.27 11.74 -37.13
N PHE A 738 19.59 11.55 -37.07
CA PHE A 738 20.26 10.42 -36.48
C PHE A 738 21.55 10.97 -35.85
N GLU A 739 21.51 11.35 -34.56
CA GLU A 739 22.75 11.60 -33.84
C GLU A 739 23.50 10.27 -33.71
N ASN A 740 24.77 10.24 -34.15
CA ASN A 740 25.56 9.02 -34.24
C ASN A 740 26.13 8.63 -32.86
N ILE A 741 25.22 8.37 -31.91
CA ILE A 741 25.43 8.15 -30.48
C ILE A 741 25.11 6.68 -30.15
N HIS A 742 25.73 6.14 -29.10
CA HIS A 742 25.30 4.86 -28.55
C HIS A 742 23.90 4.99 -27.95
N HIS A 743 22.90 4.32 -28.52
CA HIS A 743 21.58 4.24 -27.90
C HIS A 743 21.68 3.69 -26.46
N PRO A 744 20.83 4.17 -25.52
CA PRO A 744 20.78 3.64 -24.17
C PRO A 744 20.56 2.12 -24.20
N SER A 745 21.33 1.40 -23.38
CA SER A 745 21.34 -0.06 -23.33
C SER A 745 20.95 -0.58 -21.95
N ARG A 746 20.26 -1.72 -21.91
CA ARG A 746 19.79 -2.37 -20.68
C ARG A 746 20.96 -2.74 -19.78
N ARG A 747 20.80 -2.57 -18.46
CA ARG A 747 21.75 -3.07 -17.45
C ARG A 747 21.86 -4.59 -17.53
N THR A 748 23.08 -5.11 -17.53
CA THR A 748 23.37 -6.56 -17.56
C THR A 748 23.67 -7.15 -16.18
N ASP A 749 23.78 -6.29 -15.15
CA ASP A 749 24.09 -6.64 -13.77
C ASP A 749 22.84 -6.77 -12.87
N VAL A 750 21.64 -6.50 -13.40
CA VAL A 750 20.36 -6.58 -12.68
C VAL A 750 19.43 -7.60 -13.35
N ASN A 751 18.83 -8.50 -12.58
CA ASN A 751 17.86 -9.46 -13.09
C ASN A 751 16.45 -8.85 -13.24
N PHE A 752 16.22 -8.13 -14.34
CA PHE A 752 14.94 -7.47 -14.64
C PHE A 752 13.72 -8.43 -14.64
N SER A 753 13.91 -9.71 -15.00
CA SER A 753 12.83 -10.72 -15.04
C SER A 753 12.14 -11.02 -13.69
N THR A 754 12.74 -10.56 -12.59
CA THR A 754 12.17 -10.64 -11.23
C THR A 754 10.97 -9.70 -11.07
N TYR A 755 11.00 -8.54 -11.74
CA TYR A 755 10.06 -7.44 -11.59
C TYR A 755 9.13 -7.30 -12.80
N SER A 756 9.67 -7.58 -13.99
CA SER A 756 8.92 -7.56 -15.25
C SER A 756 7.72 -8.51 -15.25
N THR A 757 6.65 -8.09 -15.92
CA THR A 757 5.50 -8.94 -16.28
C THR A 757 5.54 -9.45 -17.73
N VAL A 758 6.60 -9.13 -18.47
CA VAL A 758 6.83 -9.58 -19.84
C VAL A 758 8.01 -10.54 -19.93
N VAL A 759 9.17 -10.19 -19.36
CA VAL A 759 10.40 -11.00 -19.45
C VAL A 759 10.20 -12.35 -18.76
N GLY A 760 10.21 -13.42 -19.57
CA GLY A 760 10.05 -14.79 -19.11
C GLY A 760 8.62 -15.17 -18.69
N LYS A 761 7.60 -14.39 -19.09
CA LYS A 761 6.18 -14.73 -18.91
C LYS A 761 5.56 -15.20 -20.23
N GLU A 762 4.35 -15.76 -20.16
CA GLU A 762 3.56 -16.13 -21.35
C GLU A 762 2.60 -14.99 -21.72
N LEU A 763 2.57 -14.62 -23.01
CA LEU A 763 1.64 -13.62 -23.54
C LEU A 763 0.19 -14.11 -23.43
N ILE A 764 -0.65 -13.41 -22.65
CA ILE A 764 -2.03 -13.84 -22.36
C ILE A 764 -3.06 -13.53 -23.46
N CYS A 765 -2.76 -12.61 -24.39
CA CYS A 765 -3.61 -12.22 -25.51
C CYS A 765 -2.83 -12.33 -26.82
N HIS A 766 -3.24 -13.22 -27.73
CA HIS A 766 -2.56 -13.39 -29.03
C HIS A 766 -3.23 -12.62 -30.19
N GLN A 767 -4.40 -12.03 -29.99
CA GLN A 767 -5.19 -11.30 -31.01
C GLN A 767 -6.05 -10.21 -30.34
N ASP A 768 -6.63 -9.29 -31.13
CA ASP A 768 -7.58 -8.23 -30.72
C ASP A 768 -8.79 -8.80 -29.92
N SER A 769 -8.61 -9.04 -28.63
CA SER A 769 -9.63 -9.64 -27.78
C SER A 769 -10.66 -8.58 -27.38
N ARG A 770 -11.89 -8.66 -27.91
CA ARG A 770 -13.02 -7.94 -27.32
C ARG A 770 -13.50 -8.62 -26.03
N PHE A 771 -12.66 -8.47 -25.00
CA PHE A 771 -12.92 -8.70 -23.57
C PHE A 771 -13.05 -10.15 -23.08
N GLU A 772 -12.23 -11.08 -23.58
CA GLU A 772 -12.00 -12.42 -22.97
C GLU A 772 -10.79 -12.48 -22.01
N VAL A 773 -10.38 -11.35 -21.40
CA VAL A 773 -9.31 -11.32 -20.37
C VAL A 773 -9.77 -11.93 -19.03
N TRP A 774 -11.09 -12.01 -18.81
CA TRP A 774 -11.73 -12.44 -17.54
C TRP A 774 -11.66 -13.95 -17.22
N GLY A 775 -10.68 -14.66 -17.77
CA GLY A 775 -10.51 -16.10 -17.59
C GLY A 775 -9.13 -16.66 -17.97
N THR A 776 -8.14 -15.81 -18.26
CA THR A 776 -6.77 -16.27 -18.53
C THR A 776 -6.10 -16.78 -17.25
N LYS A 777 -5.16 -17.73 -17.39
CA LYS A 777 -4.57 -18.48 -16.26
C LYS A 777 -3.54 -17.69 -15.43
N GLY A 778 -3.63 -16.36 -15.45
CA GLY A 778 -2.78 -15.44 -14.69
C GLY A 778 -3.25 -15.22 -13.24
N TYR A 779 -4.55 -15.44 -12.94
CA TYR A 779 -5.10 -15.33 -11.56
C TYR A 779 -4.70 -16.48 -10.63
N GLY A 780 -3.49 -17.03 -10.82
CA GLY A 780 -2.83 -17.82 -9.80
C GLY A 780 -2.36 -16.88 -8.69
N VAL A 781 -3.04 -16.95 -7.53
CA VAL A 781 -2.40 -16.60 -6.26
C VAL A 781 -1.03 -17.28 -6.25
N GLN A 782 0.06 -16.53 -6.01
CA GLN A 782 1.40 -17.14 -5.94
C GLN A 782 1.33 -18.38 -5.05
N PRO A 783 1.94 -19.51 -5.45
CA PRO A 783 1.57 -20.82 -4.91
C PRO A 783 1.88 -20.91 -3.41
N ILE A 784 0.85 -20.64 -2.60
CA ILE A 784 0.75 -21.05 -1.20
C ILE A 784 1.04 -22.54 -1.21
N GLY A 785 2.23 -22.91 -0.74
CA GLY A 785 2.83 -24.21 -1.03
C GLY A 785 1.85 -25.34 -0.75
N THR A 786 1.51 -26.12 -1.78
CA THR A 786 0.44 -27.14 -1.78
C THR A 786 0.83 -28.39 -0.99
N SER A 787 1.22 -28.18 0.27
CA SER A 787 1.76 -29.17 1.20
C SER A 787 1.63 -28.77 2.69
N ARG A 788 0.98 -27.63 3.03
CA ARG A 788 0.48 -27.40 4.39
C ARG A 788 -1.01 -27.74 4.50
N LYS A 789 -1.30 -28.94 5.04
CA LYS A 789 -2.56 -29.15 5.75
C LYS A 789 -2.66 -28.08 6.84
N LEU A 790 -3.76 -27.33 6.87
CA LEU A 790 -4.17 -26.61 8.08
C LEU A 790 -4.25 -27.63 9.24
N PRO A 791 -3.90 -27.26 10.48
CA PRO A 791 -3.85 -28.20 11.59
C PRO A 791 -5.23 -28.83 11.83
N GLU A 792 -5.35 -30.12 11.54
CA GLU A 792 -6.56 -30.90 11.81
C GLU A 792 -6.84 -30.88 13.30
N TYR A 793 -7.89 -30.16 13.71
CA TYR A 793 -8.30 -30.04 15.09
C TYR A 793 -8.88 -31.38 15.59
N GLN A 794 -8.00 -32.28 16.03
CA GLN A 794 -8.38 -33.62 16.48
C GLN A 794 -9.18 -33.54 17.78
N MET A 795 -10.50 -33.55 17.63
CA MET A 795 -11.45 -33.78 18.72
C MET A 795 -11.21 -35.18 19.28
N HIS A 796 -10.58 -35.25 20.45
CA HIS A 796 -10.28 -36.49 21.16
C HIS A 796 -11.54 -37.05 21.84
N GLU A 797 -12.52 -37.52 21.06
CA GLU A 797 -13.67 -38.25 21.60
C GLU A 797 -13.28 -39.70 21.93
N SER A 798 -13.62 -40.13 23.15
CA SER A 798 -13.36 -41.48 23.64
C SER A 798 -14.67 -42.20 23.98
N SER A 799 -15.14 -43.06 23.08
CA SER A 799 -16.12 -44.11 23.39
C SER A 799 -16.09 -45.21 22.32
N SER A 800 -16.82 -46.30 22.57
CA SER A 800 -16.56 -47.62 21.97
C SER A 800 -17.68 -48.16 21.07
N SER A 801 -17.34 -48.47 19.81
CA SER A 801 -17.78 -49.68 19.07
C SER A 801 -19.28 -49.84 18.70
N PRO A 802 -19.63 -50.75 17.77
CA PRO A 802 -19.10 -50.88 16.40
C PRO A 802 -20.22 -51.08 15.33
N ASN A 803 -19.82 -51.20 14.05
CA ASN A 803 -20.54 -51.84 12.93
C ASN A 803 -21.87 -51.25 12.42
N VAL A 804 -21.84 -50.65 11.22
CA VAL A 804 -22.75 -50.98 10.10
C VAL A 804 -21.92 -51.03 8.80
N THR A 805 -22.30 -51.87 7.84
CA THR A 805 -21.58 -52.01 6.55
C THR A 805 -22.54 -52.11 5.37
N ILE A 806 -22.44 -51.17 4.41
CA ILE A 806 -23.09 -51.20 3.08
C ILE A 806 -22.05 -50.57 2.12
N GLN A 807 -21.30 -51.35 1.34
CA GLN A 807 -21.62 -51.87 -0.01
C GLN A 807 -21.90 -50.76 -1.05
N ILE A 808 -20.97 -50.39 -1.94
CA ILE A 808 -20.38 -51.10 -3.12
C ILE A 808 -21.08 -50.73 -4.44
N ALA A 809 -20.31 -50.07 -5.34
CA ALA A 809 -20.30 -50.07 -6.81
C ALA A 809 -19.71 -48.71 -7.29
N GLY A 810 -18.79 -48.59 -8.27
CA GLY A 810 -18.26 -49.53 -9.27
C GLY A 810 -18.74 -49.16 -10.68
N SER A 811 -17.96 -49.27 -11.77
CA SER A 811 -16.57 -49.70 -11.99
C SER A 811 -16.13 -49.35 -13.44
N ARG A 812 -14.87 -49.67 -13.81
CA ARG A 812 -14.16 -49.54 -15.13
C ARG A 812 -13.24 -48.31 -15.25
N GLN A 813 -11.90 -48.40 -15.30
CA GLN A 813 -10.92 -49.50 -15.51
C GLN A 813 -10.69 -49.97 -16.95
N ASP A 814 -9.58 -49.50 -17.54
CA ASP A 814 -8.70 -50.12 -18.56
C ASP A 814 -7.52 -49.13 -18.80
N LYS A 815 -6.28 -49.51 -19.14
CA LYS A 815 -5.55 -50.80 -19.17
C LYS A 815 -4.03 -50.50 -19.14
N VAL A 816 -3.19 -51.43 -18.69
CA VAL A 816 -1.71 -51.27 -18.70
C VAL A 816 -1.04 -52.53 -19.27
N GLU A 817 -0.23 -52.40 -20.33
CA GLU A 817 0.86 -53.34 -20.64
C GLU A 817 1.82 -52.85 -21.74
N ARG A 818 3.11 -52.63 -21.43
CA ARG A 818 4.31 -53.30 -22.03
C ARG A 818 5.63 -52.58 -21.73
N LEU A 819 6.74 -53.27 -22.03
CA LEU A 819 8.08 -53.08 -21.44
C LEU A 819 9.20 -53.17 -22.50
N GLN A 820 10.36 -52.55 -22.20
CA GLN A 820 11.65 -52.61 -22.94
C GLN A 820 11.66 -51.88 -24.32
N ARG A 821 12.78 -51.33 -24.84
CA ARG A 821 14.22 -51.50 -24.56
C ARG A 821 15.04 -50.30 -25.13
N ASN A 822 16.39 -50.32 -25.00
CA ASN A 822 17.40 -49.53 -25.75
C ASN A 822 17.58 -48.04 -25.34
N LEU A 823 18.77 -47.39 -25.39
CA LEU A 823 20.17 -47.75 -25.75
C LEU A 823 21.14 -46.84 -24.92
N SER A 824 22.03 -47.36 -24.07
CA SER A 824 23.51 -47.56 -24.26
C SER A 824 24.47 -46.40 -23.90
N ILE A 825 25.54 -46.71 -23.14
CA ILE A 825 26.68 -45.84 -22.76
C ILE A 825 27.97 -46.31 -23.45
N PRO A 826 28.85 -45.39 -23.87
CA PRO A 826 30.32 -45.49 -23.64
C PRO A 826 30.95 -44.11 -23.29
N ASN A 827 32.15 -43.95 -22.70
CA ASN A 827 33.08 -44.88 -22.02
C ASN A 827 34.09 -44.14 -21.09
N ALA A 828 34.76 -44.94 -20.24
CA ALA A 828 35.93 -44.71 -19.37
C ALA A 828 37.12 -43.89 -19.96
N ALA A 829 38.13 -43.33 -19.24
CA ALA A 829 38.46 -43.08 -17.81
C ALA A 829 39.63 -42.01 -17.73
N LYS A 830 40.72 -41.96 -16.91
CA LYS A 830 41.42 -42.89 -15.98
C LYS A 830 42.59 -42.21 -15.19
N PHE A 831 42.84 -42.61 -13.92
CA PHE A 831 43.99 -42.28 -13.02
C PHE A 831 44.23 -40.78 -12.64
N ASP A 832 45.11 -40.38 -11.69
CA ASP A 832 45.38 -40.82 -10.28
C ASP A 832 46.42 -39.90 -9.57
N ASP A 833 46.42 -39.94 -8.22
CA ASP A 833 47.45 -39.64 -7.21
C ASP A 833 48.11 -38.23 -6.99
N LYS A 834 47.88 -37.72 -5.76
CA LYS A 834 48.79 -37.02 -4.80
C LYS A 834 49.58 -35.71 -5.10
N ARG A 835 49.49 -34.83 -4.06
CA ARG A 835 50.49 -33.90 -3.46
C ARG A 835 50.48 -32.38 -3.77
N ASP A 836 50.23 -31.65 -2.67
CA ASP A 836 51.01 -30.54 -2.07
C ASP A 836 51.08 -29.12 -2.69
N TYR A 837 50.70 -28.16 -1.81
CA TYR A 837 51.27 -26.81 -1.56
C TYR A 837 50.87 -25.58 -2.43
N PHE A 838 50.12 -24.68 -1.76
CA PHE A 838 50.01 -23.20 -1.92
C PHE A 838 49.47 -22.60 -3.24
N GLY A 839 48.46 -21.70 -3.17
CA GLY A 839 48.01 -20.97 -4.37
C GLY A 839 46.79 -20.01 -4.33
N PHE A 840 46.44 -19.39 -3.20
CA PHE A 840 45.57 -18.17 -3.06
C PHE A 840 44.27 -17.96 -3.90
N ILE A 841 43.17 -17.71 -3.16
CA ILE A 841 42.03 -16.82 -3.49
C ILE A 841 41.09 -17.21 -4.66
N GLY A 842 39.84 -17.49 -4.30
CA GLY A 842 38.70 -16.64 -4.72
C GLY A 842 37.94 -17.04 -5.97
N HIS A 843 36.89 -17.84 -5.79
CA HIS A 843 35.63 -17.72 -6.54
C HIS A 843 34.48 -18.21 -5.65
N GLU A 844 33.32 -17.56 -5.76
CA GLU A 844 32.07 -17.98 -5.12
C GLU A 844 31.27 -18.82 -6.12
N GLU A 845 30.78 -19.99 -5.69
CA GLU A 845 29.71 -20.71 -6.39
C GLU A 845 28.61 -21.12 -5.40
N VAL A 846 27.38 -20.88 -5.86
CA VAL A 846 26.06 -21.25 -5.33
C VAL A 846 26.04 -22.54 -4.49
N ASP A 847 25.70 -22.43 -3.20
CA ASP A 847 25.59 -23.59 -2.29
C ASP A 847 24.19 -24.24 -2.37
N ILE A 848 24.13 -25.48 -2.87
CA ILE A 848 22.90 -26.27 -2.97
C ILE A 848 22.69 -27.07 -1.69
N GLY A 849 21.59 -26.78 -0.97
CA GLY A 849 21.34 -27.22 0.41
C GLY A 849 21.56 -28.71 0.70
N MET A 850 22.67 -29.02 1.39
CA MET A 850 22.99 -30.35 1.91
C MET A 850 22.43 -30.56 3.33
N LEU A 851 21.91 -31.76 3.62
CA LEU A 851 21.16 -32.03 4.86
C LEU A 851 21.97 -31.80 6.16
N MET A 852 21.48 -30.89 7.00
CA MET A 852 22.04 -30.55 8.31
C MET A 852 21.80 -31.64 9.39
N ALA A 853 22.66 -32.66 9.39
CA ALA A 853 22.69 -33.69 10.45
C ALA A 853 23.70 -33.41 11.60
N SER A 854 24.44 -32.29 11.56
CA SER A 854 25.63 -32.04 12.38
C SER A 854 25.41 -31.08 13.57
N GLN A 855 24.50 -30.11 13.47
CA GLN A 855 24.41 -28.99 14.41
C GLN A 855 23.98 -29.38 15.84
N TRP A 856 23.27 -30.49 16.04
CA TRP A 856 22.76 -30.91 17.36
C TRP A 856 23.82 -31.50 18.30
N MET A 857 24.99 -31.92 17.78
CA MET A 857 26.02 -32.57 18.59
C MET A 857 26.69 -31.61 19.59
N ILE A 858 26.98 -30.38 19.17
CA ILE A 858 27.70 -29.39 20.00
C ILE A 858 26.83 -28.93 21.20
N PRO A 859 25.53 -28.56 21.02
CA PRO A 859 24.63 -28.28 22.14
C PRO A 859 24.48 -29.47 23.11
N CYS A 860 24.42 -30.71 22.62
CA CYS A 860 24.31 -31.89 23.47
C CYS A 860 25.58 -32.12 24.32
N PHE A 861 26.78 -31.90 23.77
CA PHE A 861 28.02 -31.95 24.55
C PHE A 861 28.13 -30.81 25.58
N ALA A 862 27.69 -29.59 25.23
CA ALA A 862 27.63 -28.48 26.18
C ALA A 862 26.66 -28.76 27.34
N ALA A 863 25.44 -29.23 27.03
CA ALA A 863 24.43 -29.56 28.04
C ALA A 863 24.86 -30.68 28.99
N THR A 864 25.48 -31.74 28.46
CA THR A 864 25.98 -32.86 29.29
C THR A 864 27.18 -32.44 30.15
N ALA A 865 28.09 -31.60 29.66
CA ALA A 865 29.18 -31.04 30.46
C ALA A 865 28.65 -30.17 31.61
N CYS A 866 27.69 -29.28 31.34
CA CYS A 866 27.04 -28.45 32.37
C CYS A 866 26.31 -29.29 33.43
N LEU A 867 25.61 -30.35 33.02
CA LEU A 867 24.93 -31.26 33.94
C LEU A 867 25.92 -32.00 34.86
N MET A 868 27.05 -32.47 34.31
CA MET A 868 28.11 -33.13 35.08
C MET A 868 28.80 -32.19 36.08
N LEU A 869 29.04 -30.92 35.69
CA LEU A 869 29.54 -29.88 36.59
C LEU A 869 28.55 -29.59 37.73
N TYR A 870 27.26 -29.44 37.43
CA TYR A 870 26.21 -29.22 38.44
C TYR A 870 26.11 -30.38 39.45
N LEU A 871 26.15 -31.62 38.97
CA LEU A 871 26.16 -32.82 39.81
C LEU A 871 27.41 -32.89 40.68
N SER A 872 28.60 -32.61 40.13
CA SER A 872 29.86 -32.55 40.87
C SER A 872 29.81 -31.50 41.99
N CYS A 873 29.32 -30.29 41.71
CA CYS A 873 29.10 -29.24 42.72
C CYS A 873 28.13 -29.68 43.83
N ARG A 874 27.00 -30.34 43.51
CA ARG A 874 26.09 -30.91 44.53
C ARG A 874 26.77 -31.98 45.38
N VAL A 875 27.62 -32.83 44.81
CA VAL A 875 28.39 -33.84 45.56
C VAL A 875 29.42 -33.19 46.48
N GLN A 876 30.13 -32.15 46.04
CA GLN A 876 31.06 -31.40 46.88
C GLN A 876 30.33 -30.67 48.03
N GLN A 877 29.16 -30.07 47.79
CA GLN A 877 28.34 -29.45 48.84
C GLN A 877 27.85 -30.49 49.87
N LYS A 878 27.41 -31.68 49.44
CA LYS A 878 27.08 -32.79 50.37
C LYS A 878 28.29 -33.23 51.20
N ARG A 879 29.50 -33.31 50.60
CA ARG A 879 30.74 -33.62 51.33
C ARG A 879 31.13 -32.52 52.33
N ARG A 880 31.01 -31.23 51.97
CA ARG A 880 31.25 -30.10 52.89
C ARG A 880 30.26 -30.08 54.07
N ARG A 881 28.96 -30.37 53.85
CA ARG A 881 27.98 -30.47 54.96
C ARG A 881 28.31 -31.63 55.93
N ARG A 882 28.76 -32.79 55.44
CA ARG A 882 29.17 -33.90 56.34
C ARG A 882 30.42 -33.59 57.19
N ARG A 883 31.34 -32.74 56.75
CA ARG A 883 32.53 -32.34 57.56
C ARG A 883 32.24 -31.30 58.65
N LYS A 884 31.12 -30.56 58.62
CA LYS A 884 30.76 -29.61 59.68
C LYS A 884 29.98 -30.22 60.86
N GLY A 885 29.61 -31.51 60.81
CA GLY A 885 28.79 -32.17 61.83
C GLY A 885 29.54 -32.88 62.97
N SER A 886 30.86 -32.74 63.08
CA SER A 886 31.69 -33.58 63.98
C SER A 886 32.70 -32.83 64.86
N VAL A 887 32.65 -31.49 64.90
CA VAL A 887 33.57 -30.65 65.70
C VAL A 887 32.77 -29.52 66.37
N ALA A 888 31.93 -29.88 67.35
CA ALA A 888 31.10 -28.94 68.11
C ALA A 888 30.80 -29.44 69.53
N SER A 889 31.74 -30.17 70.15
CA SER A 889 31.60 -30.77 71.48
C SER A 889 32.90 -30.70 72.30
N ALA A 890 33.56 -29.55 72.29
CA ALA A 890 34.71 -29.25 73.12
C ALA A 890 34.77 -27.75 73.47
N ASN A 891 35.30 -27.45 74.66
CA ASN A 891 35.77 -26.14 75.13
C ASN A 891 34.75 -24.99 75.19
N ARG A 892 33.98 -24.97 76.28
CA ARG A 892 33.80 -23.71 77.04
C ARG A 892 35.17 -23.29 77.60
N LEU A 893 35.50 -22.00 77.60
CA LEU A 893 36.03 -21.21 78.74
C LEU A 893 36.65 -19.88 78.29
N THR A 894 36.46 -18.82 79.11
CA THR A 894 37.28 -17.58 79.24
C THR A 894 37.48 -16.65 78.03
N SER A 895 37.68 -15.33 78.18
CA SER A 895 37.07 -14.29 79.06
C SER A 895 37.79 -12.95 78.84
N MET A 896 37.05 -11.85 78.61
CA MET A 896 37.55 -10.45 78.62
C MET A 896 38.62 -10.14 77.54
N VAL A 897 38.81 -8.91 77.07
CA VAL A 897 38.30 -7.58 77.47
C VAL A 897 37.40 -7.01 76.37
#